data_AF-A0A960YIB4-F1
#
_entry.id   AF-A0A960YIB4-F1
#
_cell.length_a   1.000
_cell.length_b   1.000
_cell.length_c   1.000
_cell.angle_alpha   90.00
_cell.angle_beta   90.00
_cell.angle_gamma   90.00
#
_symmetry.space_group_name_H-M   'P 1'
#
loop_
_entity.id
_entity.type
_entity.pdbx_description
1 polymer ?
#
loop_
_entity_poly.entity_id
_entity_poly.type
_entity_poly.pdbx_seq_one_letter_code
_entity_poly.pdbx_strand_id
1 'polypeptide(L)'
;MRSNAFRVLVALLLLAVAGGAFAQAVNREDARQVAETWLGARQARGAAPTARILDCQPFTAEGRLLAYRLPLEPAGVIVVSARRALPPIKAFSFETDFDPADDGGVADLLRFTLGESLDLLEARGALAAGEDPAVDRAREAWDRLLAGDAETPRDTPVGPFIASSWHQSAPYKNACPQGDGGICVVGCVATSAAMIMKYWQYPPAGEGSHSYQWGGDDSCGENVGGGILSADFSDPYDWDLILDSYTSGYTAAQAAAAAELNYEVGVAFEMDYGVCASGTYVSWGESVYPDYFRYSTDIDFINRSGHTADGWWARICEELDAFPPRPTHYRINTHSIICDGHQEDAGARYYHMNYGWGGGQNLWYALDEVYCPWSGCDPMVEAMLVNIEPLGYFAVSDPANGEIWTHGDPIPAVHWSGASGSQVVVDLYDGTQFVARLADWTANDGEEIPLGTVQSAWGTGNAYRLKVVGDDLKFGWSGVFGIFGAGAWSEAGGAPLDDGGAGQSASWGDCDGVGGADLYLSNSSSANHLYFGDGVGSFADGSAPPVDVNGFSRGAAWADIDNDGDLDLYLLRTGGETNLLFRNDAGTFTDITAGDVVGDGYSSDLAWGDYDGDGLVDVYVAQVYKPDLLLHNLGDGSFANVAASPLGNAGWGRSANWGDADGDGDLDLYLVRSGTNYYYRNNGDGSFTDATYATGLTDSGNGYGAAWGDADGDGDLDLYIVNDGANRYFRNDGGVFVSSGSGALLDAGAGRSASWVDVDADGRLDLYVVNNGANVLLHNDGGEAFSDATHPLLGDAGNGNAAAWADVDGDGDLDVYLVNAGGPNRLLRNDGVGGHWLLLDLEGTASNRLGIGATVTAVAGGQRVTRTLGGDAGTFSQNAPTLHFGLGSATQVDSLILRWPSGVTQVMTTLAADQHLLVSETVTAVEDAPAPLRLHAAQPNPFNPSTTLRFTLDAPRRVSLAIYDLAGRRVRLLLDGAARPAGESALRFDGRDDAGTPLASGVYLAQLVAEGERESQKLVLLK
;
A
#
# COMPACT_ATOMS: atom_id res chain seq x y z
N MET A 1 -57.07 -40.51 -30.40
CA MET A 1 -57.12 -39.39 -29.43
C MET A 1 -56.15 -39.59 -28.24
N ARG A 2 -54.98 -40.21 -28.46
CA ARG A 2 -53.91 -40.41 -27.46
C ARG A 2 -52.69 -39.48 -27.68
N SER A 3 -52.79 -38.46 -28.54
CA SER A 3 -51.66 -37.59 -28.90
C SER A 3 -51.64 -36.20 -28.23
N ASN A 4 -52.73 -35.79 -27.56
CA ASN A 4 -52.79 -34.46 -26.91
C ASN A 4 -52.45 -34.50 -25.42
N ALA A 5 -52.71 -35.61 -24.71
CA ALA A 5 -52.33 -35.73 -23.30
C ALA A 5 -50.81 -35.86 -23.10
N PHE A 6 -50.10 -36.50 -24.04
CA PHE A 6 -48.64 -36.62 -23.98
C PHE A 6 -47.94 -35.28 -24.31
N ARG A 7 -48.54 -34.44 -25.16
CA ARG A 7 -48.00 -33.11 -25.48
C ARG A 7 -48.22 -32.09 -24.36
N VAL A 8 -49.30 -32.21 -23.58
CA VAL A 8 -49.53 -31.35 -22.41
C VAL A 8 -48.67 -31.78 -21.21
N LEU A 9 -48.46 -33.09 -21.01
CA LEU A 9 -47.55 -33.57 -19.96
C LEU A 9 -46.07 -33.28 -20.29
N VAL A 10 -45.67 -33.35 -21.57
CA VAL A 10 -44.33 -32.97 -22.01
C VAL A 10 -44.16 -31.44 -22.04
N ALA A 11 -45.20 -30.64 -22.30
CA ALA A 11 -45.13 -29.19 -22.15
C ALA A 11 -45.06 -28.73 -20.68
N LEU A 12 -45.73 -29.43 -19.76
CA LEU A 12 -45.62 -29.15 -18.32
C LEU A 12 -44.31 -29.70 -17.70
N LEU A 13 -43.72 -30.76 -18.25
CA LEU A 13 -42.36 -31.20 -17.87
C LEU A 13 -41.25 -30.39 -18.56
N LEU A 14 -41.47 -29.80 -19.75
CA LEU A 14 -40.50 -28.93 -20.42
C LEU A 14 -40.57 -27.47 -19.93
N LEU A 15 -41.66 -27.04 -19.30
CA LEU A 15 -41.70 -25.81 -18.49
C LEU A 15 -41.04 -25.96 -17.11
N ALA A 16 -40.62 -27.17 -16.73
CA ALA A 16 -39.78 -27.42 -15.56
C ALA A 16 -38.29 -27.56 -15.91
N VAL A 17 -37.88 -27.36 -17.17
CA VAL A 17 -36.49 -27.51 -17.66
C VAL A 17 -35.97 -26.26 -18.40
N ALA A 18 -36.70 -25.15 -18.35
CA ALA A 18 -36.16 -23.83 -18.68
C ALA A 18 -36.00 -23.05 -17.37
N GLY A 19 -34.83 -23.17 -16.74
CA GLY A 19 -34.44 -22.50 -15.49
C GLY A 19 -34.29 -20.99 -15.65
N GLY A 20 -35.37 -20.31 -16.04
CA GLY A 20 -35.51 -18.86 -15.94
C GLY A 20 -35.69 -18.46 -14.49
N ALA A 21 -34.56 -18.19 -13.83
CA ALA A 21 -34.37 -17.06 -12.93
C ALA A 21 -35.32 -16.85 -11.73
N PHE A 22 -35.72 -17.87 -10.96
CA PHE A 22 -35.95 -17.57 -9.53
C PHE A 22 -34.59 -17.28 -8.87
N ALA A 23 -34.51 -16.32 -7.94
CA ALA A 23 -33.26 -15.99 -7.22
C ALA A 23 -32.58 -17.29 -6.75
N GLN A 24 -31.48 -17.68 -7.41
CA GLN A 24 -30.89 -19.01 -7.25
C GLN A 24 -30.47 -19.19 -5.79
N ALA A 25 -31.02 -20.21 -5.13
CA ALA A 25 -30.69 -20.52 -3.75
C ALA A 25 -29.23 -20.96 -3.64
N VAL A 26 -28.54 -20.44 -2.63
CA VAL A 26 -27.15 -20.76 -2.34
C VAL A 26 -27.09 -21.90 -1.35
N ASN A 27 -26.33 -22.94 -1.67
CA ASN A 27 -26.11 -24.07 -0.77
C ASN A 27 -24.93 -23.78 0.20
N ARG A 28 -24.81 -24.57 1.26
CA ARG A 28 -23.78 -24.36 2.31
C ARG A 28 -22.34 -24.43 1.77
N GLU A 29 -22.09 -25.27 0.77
CA GLU A 29 -20.77 -25.44 0.17
C GLU A 29 -20.38 -24.22 -0.64
N ASP A 30 -21.27 -23.77 -1.53
CA ASP A 30 -21.07 -22.53 -2.31
C ASP A 30 -20.82 -21.33 -1.38
N ALA A 31 -21.59 -21.23 -0.28
CA ALA A 31 -21.43 -20.14 0.68
C ALA A 31 -20.08 -20.19 1.41
N ARG A 32 -19.63 -21.38 1.79
CA ARG A 32 -18.32 -21.57 2.43
C ARG A 32 -17.18 -21.25 1.45
N GLN A 33 -17.28 -21.77 0.23
CA GLN A 33 -16.27 -21.55 -0.81
C GLN A 33 -16.11 -20.05 -1.11
N VAL A 34 -17.21 -19.33 -1.29
CA VAL A 34 -17.17 -17.89 -1.56
C VAL A 34 -16.52 -17.12 -0.41
N ALA A 35 -16.86 -17.44 0.84
CA ALA A 35 -16.22 -16.82 1.99
C ALA A 35 -14.72 -17.14 2.09
N GLU A 36 -14.31 -18.37 1.79
CA GLU A 36 -12.90 -18.78 1.79
C GLU A 36 -12.11 -18.09 0.67
N THR A 37 -12.65 -18.05 -0.55
CA THR A 37 -12.05 -17.31 -1.69
C THR A 37 -11.90 -15.83 -1.34
N TRP A 38 -12.96 -15.20 -0.82
CA TRP A 38 -12.97 -13.78 -0.50
C TRP A 38 -12.03 -13.44 0.67
N LEU A 39 -12.06 -14.21 1.76
CA LEU A 39 -11.17 -14.00 2.92
C LEU A 39 -9.71 -14.23 2.54
N GLY A 40 -9.40 -15.30 1.80
CA GLY A 40 -8.04 -15.61 1.36
C GLY A 40 -7.45 -14.50 0.49
N ALA A 41 -8.26 -13.94 -0.42
CA ALA A 41 -7.84 -12.82 -1.25
C ALA A 41 -7.59 -11.54 -0.43
N ARG A 42 -8.40 -11.27 0.62
CA ARG A 42 -8.15 -10.14 1.53
C ARG A 42 -6.91 -10.33 2.40
N GLN A 43 -6.63 -11.56 2.83
CA GLN A 43 -5.44 -11.87 3.62
C GLN A 43 -4.16 -11.79 2.81
N ALA A 44 -4.18 -12.30 1.58
CA ALA A 44 -3.02 -12.24 0.68
C ALA A 44 -2.54 -10.80 0.41
N ARG A 45 -3.47 -9.83 0.44
CA ARG A 45 -3.18 -8.40 0.21
C ARG A 45 -3.12 -7.54 1.47
N GLY A 46 -3.05 -8.15 2.66
CA GLY A 46 -3.00 -7.42 3.94
C GLY A 46 -4.28 -6.68 4.35
N ALA A 47 -5.38 -6.78 3.58
CA ALA A 47 -6.66 -6.11 3.83
C ALA A 47 -7.60 -6.87 4.81
N ALA A 48 -7.10 -7.96 5.40
CA ALA A 48 -7.73 -8.70 6.49
C ALA A 48 -6.63 -9.36 7.35
N PRO A 49 -6.84 -9.48 8.68
CA PRO A 49 -5.91 -10.19 9.53
C PRO A 49 -5.86 -11.68 9.17
N THR A 50 -4.77 -12.34 9.58
CA THR A 50 -4.67 -13.80 9.50
C THR A 50 -5.76 -14.42 10.37
N ALA A 51 -6.78 -14.97 9.72
CA ALA A 51 -7.99 -15.48 10.31
C ALA A 51 -8.51 -16.71 9.56
N ARG A 52 -9.19 -17.62 10.24
CA ARG A 52 -9.77 -18.81 9.60
C ARG A 52 -11.25 -18.95 9.90
N ILE A 53 -12.00 -19.44 8.91
CA ILE A 53 -13.42 -19.75 9.04
C ILE A 53 -13.59 -21.03 9.87
N LEU A 54 -14.26 -20.91 11.02
CA LEU A 54 -14.47 -22.00 11.97
C LEU A 54 -15.59 -22.96 11.51
N ASP A 55 -16.71 -22.40 11.09
CA ASP A 55 -17.91 -23.13 10.70
C ASP A 55 -18.70 -22.31 9.66
N CYS A 56 -19.66 -22.95 9.01
CA CYS A 56 -20.63 -22.29 8.13
C CYS A 56 -22.04 -22.64 8.63
N GLN A 57 -22.68 -21.71 9.33
CA GLN A 57 -23.92 -21.97 10.07
C GLN A 57 -25.12 -21.35 9.35
N PRO A 58 -26.24 -22.06 9.19
CA PRO A 58 -27.44 -21.46 8.61
C PRO A 58 -27.95 -20.34 9.54
N PHE A 59 -28.15 -19.15 8.98
CA PHE A 59 -28.74 -18.01 9.67
C PHE A 59 -30.20 -17.88 9.20
N THR A 60 -31.12 -18.11 10.12
CA THR A 60 -32.54 -18.31 9.80
C THR A 60 -33.45 -17.41 10.64
N ALA A 61 -34.57 -16.97 10.07
CA ALA A 61 -35.70 -16.40 10.81
C ALA A 61 -36.97 -17.17 10.45
N GLU A 62 -37.80 -17.50 11.44
CA GLU A 62 -39.05 -18.26 11.28
C GLU A 62 -38.92 -19.56 10.46
N GLY A 63 -37.74 -20.21 10.51
CA GLY A 63 -37.45 -21.43 9.75
C GLY A 63 -37.06 -21.21 8.27
N ARG A 64 -37.00 -19.96 7.80
CA ARG A 64 -36.51 -19.57 6.48
C ARG A 64 -35.00 -19.29 6.53
N LEU A 65 -34.25 -19.83 5.57
CA LEU A 65 -32.83 -19.54 5.41
C LEU A 65 -32.61 -18.17 4.77
N LEU A 66 -31.98 -17.28 5.55
CA LEU A 66 -31.69 -15.90 5.15
C LEU A 66 -30.26 -15.74 4.61
N ALA A 67 -29.29 -16.29 5.34
CA ALA A 67 -27.87 -16.23 5.04
C ALA A 67 -27.12 -17.42 5.67
N TYR A 68 -25.81 -17.47 5.50
CA TYR A 68 -24.90 -18.31 6.27
C TYR A 68 -23.98 -17.41 7.09
N ARG A 69 -23.85 -17.70 8.39
CA ARG A 69 -22.90 -17.05 9.30
C ARG A 69 -21.63 -17.89 9.42
N LEU A 70 -20.48 -17.26 9.24
CA LEU A 70 -19.17 -17.90 9.26
C LEU A 70 -18.27 -17.20 10.29
N PRO A 71 -18.17 -17.74 11.52
CA PRO A 71 -17.30 -17.20 12.56
C PRO A 71 -15.83 -17.31 12.18
N LEU A 72 -15.04 -16.31 12.55
CA LEU A 72 -13.60 -16.24 12.31
C LEU A 72 -12.81 -16.44 13.62
N GLU A 73 -11.61 -17.01 13.51
CA GLU A 73 -10.60 -17.06 14.58
C GLU A 73 -9.32 -16.37 14.09
N PRO A 74 -8.69 -15.45 14.85
CA PRO A 74 -8.89 -15.20 16.29
C PRO A 74 -10.15 -14.41 16.67
N ALA A 75 -10.70 -13.58 15.78
CA ALA A 75 -11.95 -12.85 15.98
C ALA A 75 -12.58 -12.48 14.63
N GLY A 76 -13.88 -12.19 14.63
CA GLY A 76 -14.60 -11.71 13.45
C GLY A 76 -15.74 -12.63 12.98
N VAL A 77 -16.45 -12.18 11.95
CA VAL A 77 -17.56 -12.89 11.31
C VAL A 77 -17.69 -12.50 9.85
N ILE A 78 -18.08 -13.46 9.01
CA ILE A 78 -18.52 -13.24 7.62
C ILE A 78 -19.97 -13.72 7.51
N VAL A 79 -20.84 -12.93 6.89
CA VAL A 79 -22.24 -13.28 6.61
C VAL A 79 -22.43 -13.36 5.10
N VAL A 80 -22.78 -14.55 4.61
CA VAL A 80 -22.92 -14.86 3.18
C VAL A 80 -24.39 -14.99 2.80
N SER A 81 -24.83 -14.29 1.76
CA SER A 81 -26.24 -14.29 1.34
C SER A 81 -26.73 -15.67 0.90
N ALA A 82 -27.99 -16.01 1.21
CA ALA A 82 -28.60 -17.27 0.76
C ALA A 82 -29.20 -17.23 -0.66
N ARG A 83 -29.04 -16.12 -1.39
CA ARG A 83 -29.52 -15.92 -2.77
C ARG A 83 -28.47 -15.24 -3.63
N ARG A 84 -28.29 -15.73 -4.85
CA ARG A 84 -27.36 -15.13 -5.83
C ARG A 84 -27.80 -13.77 -6.38
N ALA A 85 -29.02 -13.34 -6.08
CA ALA A 85 -29.51 -12.02 -6.46
C ALA A 85 -29.10 -10.92 -5.45
N LEU A 86 -28.49 -11.30 -4.32
CA LEU A 86 -27.94 -10.40 -3.31
C LEU A 86 -26.41 -10.51 -3.32
N PRO A 87 -25.68 -9.47 -2.87
CA PRO A 87 -24.22 -9.51 -2.76
C PRO A 87 -23.71 -10.78 -2.04
N PRO A 88 -22.62 -11.41 -2.50
CA PRO A 88 -22.13 -12.66 -1.93
C PRO A 88 -21.80 -12.56 -0.45
N ILE A 89 -20.93 -11.61 -0.09
CA ILE A 89 -20.69 -11.25 1.30
C ILE A 89 -21.63 -10.09 1.64
N LYS A 90 -22.62 -10.36 2.50
CA LYS A 90 -23.62 -9.37 2.93
C LYS A 90 -23.09 -8.47 4.05
N ALA A 91 -22.34 -9.06 4.97
CA ALA A 91 -21.75 -8.33 6.08
C ALA A 91 -20.47 -9.00 6.55
N PHE A 92 -19.53 -8.24 7.09
CA PHE A 92 -18.36 -8.81 7.74
C PHE A 92 -17.77 -7.89 8.81
N SER A 93 -17.02 -8.48 9.74
CA SER A 93 -16.15 -7.78 10.69
C SER A 93 -14.94 -8.66 10.99
N PHE A 94 -13.75 -8.06 11.10
CA PHE A 94 -12.53 -8.77 11.50
C PHE A 94 -12.20 -8.60 12.98
N GLU A 95 -12.91 -7.70 13.66
CA GLU A 95 -12.64 -7.37 15.06
C GLU A 95 -13.58 -8.14 15.99
N THR A 96 -14.83 -8.34 15.57
CA THR A 96 -15.90 -8.78 16.45
C THR A 96 -16.84 -9.77 15.76
N ASP A 97 -17.46 -10.63 16.55
CA ASP A 97 -18.51 -11.55 16.13
C ASP A 97 -19.78 -11.22 16.94
N PHE A 98 -20.95 -11.40 16.34
CA PHE A 98 -22.24 -11.19 17.00
C PHE A 98 -22.84 -12.52 17.48
N ASP A 99 -23.58 -12.49 18.58
CA ASP A 99 -24.33 -13.66 19.05
C ASP A 99 -25.56 -13.89 18.14
N PRO A 100 -25.63 -15.01 17.39
CA PRO A 100 -26.75 -15.28 16.50
C PRO A 100 -28.06 -15.62 17.23
N ALA A 101 -28.05 -15.71 18.57
CA ALA A 101 -29.24 -15.87 19.41
C ALA A 101 -29.70 -14.57 20.07
N ASP A 102 -28.99 -13.46 19.88
CA ASP A 102 -29.41 -12.15 20.37
C ASP A 102 -30.63 -11.66 19.57
N ASP A 103 -31.70 -11.31 20.29
CA ASP A 103 -32.98 -10.83 19.74
C ASP A 103 -33.16 -9.31 19.97
N GLY A 104 -32.11 -8.60 20.39
CA GLY A 104 -32.11 -7.14 20.58
C GLY A 104 -30.89 -6.40 20.03
N GLY A 105 -29.98 -7.11 19.34
CA GLY A 105 -28.73 -6.57 18.79
C GLY A 105 -28.61 -6.71 17.27
N VAL A 106 -27.36 -6.74 16.77
CA VAL A 106 -27.08 -6.80 15.32
C VAL A 106 -27.70 -8.02 14.64
N ALA A 107 -27.79 -9.16 15.33
CA ALA A 107 -28.39 -10.36 14.79
C ALA A 107 -29.87 -10.17 14.43
N ASP A 108 -30.66 -9.51 15.27
CA ASP A 108 -32.08 -9.25 14.99
C ASP A 108 -32.26 -8.30 13.82
N LEU A 109 -31.45 -7.24 13.76
CA LEU A 109 -31.45 -6.32 12.63
C LEU A 109 -31.10 -7.04 11.33
N LEU A 110 -30.05 -7.87 11.32
CA LEU A 110 -29.66 -8.67 10.15
C LEU A 110 -30.77 -9.64 9.71
N ARG A 111 -31.52 -10.24 10.65
CA ARG A 111 -32.67 -11.09 10.32
C ARG A 111 -33.78 -10.29 9.65
N PHE A 112 -34.08 -9.12 10.18
CA PHE A 112 -35.08 -8.22 9.61
C PHE A 112 -34.68 -7.78 8.20
N THR A 113 -33.47 -7.24 8.03
CA THR A 113 -33.01 -6.70 6.75
C THR A 113 -32.95 -7.76 5.66
N LEU A 114 -32.31 -8.90 5.94
CA LEU A 114 -32.26 -10.01 5.00
C LEU A 114 -33.64 -10.61 4.70
N GLY A 115 -34.54 -10.64 5.69
CA GLY A 115 -35.92 -11.10 5.51
C GLY A 115 -36.66 -10.25 4.49
N GLU A 116 -36.64 -8.93 4.66
CA GLU A 116 -37.28 -7.96 3.77
C GLU A 116 -36.66 -7.98 2.35
N SER A 117 -35.33 -8.05 2.23
CA SER A 117 -34.65 -8.21 0.93
C SER A 117 -35.15 -9.44 0.16
N LEU A 118 -35.37 -10.56 0.87
CA LEU A 118 -35.88 -11.78 0.27
C LEU A 118 -37.36 -11.68 -0.09
N ASP A 119 -38.18 -11.05 0.73
CA ASP A 119 -39.60 -10.81 0.44
C ASP A 119 -39.77 -9.92 -0.79
N LEU A 120 -38.94 -8.89 -0.93
CA LEU A 120 -38.89 -8.06 -2.12
C LEU A 120 -38.51 -8.85 -3.37
N LEU A 121 -37.46 -9.66 -3.29
CA LEU A 121 -37.02 -10.52 -4.39
C LEU A 121 -38.11 -11.53 -4.80
N GLU A 122 -38.82 -12.10 -3.83
CA GLU A 122 -39.90 -13.04 -4.08
C GLU A 122 -41.14 -12.34 -4.67
N ALA A 123 -41.44 -11.11 -4.24
CA ALA A 123 -42.49 -10.29 -4.83
C ALA A 123 -42.19 -9.86 -6.28
N ARG A 124 -40.91 -9.62 -6.60
CA ARG A 124 -40.42 -9.29 -7.95
C ARG A 124 -40.50 -10.46 -8.92
N GLY A 125 -40.42 -11.69 -8.41
CA GLY A 125 -40.33 -12.88 -9.24
C GLY A 125 -39.00 -12.98 -9.97
N ALA A 126 -39.01 -13.51 -11.19
CA ALA A 126 -37.79 -13.80 -11.92
C ALA A 126 -37.23 -12.57 -12.65
N LEU A 127 -36.12 -12.00 -12.14
CA LEU A 127 -35.43 -10.85 -12.75
C LEU A 127 -34.47 -11.32 -13.87
N ALA A 128 -34.70 -10.85 -15.09
CA ALA A 128 -33.82 -11.09 -16.23
C ALA A 128 -32.53 -10.25 -16.12
N ALA A 129 -31.46 -10.68 -16.80
CA ALA A 129 -30.22 -9.90 -16.86
C ALA A 129 -30.48 -8.53 -17.52
N GLY A 130 -29.94 -7.46 -16.92
CA GLY A 130 -30.11 -6.08 -17.35
C GLY A 130 -31.35 -5.37 -16.80
N GLU A 131 -32.19 -6.04 -15.99
CA GLU A 131 -33.38 -5.42 -15.38
C GLU A 131 -33.07 -4.63 -14.11
N ASP A 132 -32.06 -5.03 -13.35
CA ASP A 132 -31.60 -4.34 -12.15
C ASP A 132 -30.07 -4.43 -12.03
N PRO A 133 -29.34 -3.31 -12.19
CA PRO A 133 -27.88 -3.29 -12.14
C PRO A 133 -27.31 -3.85 -10.84
N ALA A 134 -27.99 -3.69 -9.69
CA ALA A 134 -27.51 -4.23 -8.42
C ALA A 134 -27.55 -5.76 -8.40
N VAL A 135 -28.60 -6.35 -8.98
CA VAL A 135 -28.75 -7.82 -9.10
C VAL A 135 -27.73 -8.39 -10.09
N ASP A 136 -27.44 -7.68 -11.18
CA ASP A 136 -26.45 -8.10 -12.16
C ASP A 136 -25.04 -8.08 -11.54
N ARG A 137 -24.66 -6.99 -10.83
CA ARG A 137 -23.40 -6.92 -10.08
C ARG A 137 -23.26 -8.06 -9.07
N ALA A 138 -24.32 -8.33 -8.30
CA ALA A 138 -24.31 -9.43 -7.34
C ALA A 138 -24.08 -10.79 -8.01
N ARG A 139 -24.75 -11.07 -9.14
CA ARG A 139 -24.58 -12.33 -9.88
C ARG A 139 -23.17 -12.50 -10.42
N GLU A 140 -22.60 -11.43 -10.99
CA GLU A 140 -21.21 -11.43 -11.48
C GLU A 140 -20.22 -11.68 -10.34
N ALA A 141 -20.44 -11.04 -9.18
CA ALA A 141 -19.62 -11.25 -7.98
C ALA A 141 -19.68 -12.72 -7.49
N TRP A 142 -20.87 -13.32 -7.44
CA TRP A 142 -21.04 -14.73 -7.10
C TRP A 142 -20.29 -15.67 -8.06
N ASP A 143 -20.45 -15.45 -9.36
CA ASP A 143 -19.84 -16.34 -10.37
C ASP A 143 -18.31 -16.25 -10.36
N ARG A 144 -17.74 -15.06 -10.13
CA ARG A 144 -16.29 -14.87 -9.94
C ARG A 144 -15.75 -15.57 -8.69
N LEU A 145 -16.33 -15.31 -7.52
CA LEU A 145 -15.85 -15.87 -6.26
C LEU A 145 -15.96 -17.41 -6.22
N LEU A 146 -16.97 -17.97 -6.88
CA LEU A 146 -17.09 -19.42 -7.07
C LEU A 146 -16.12 -19.99 -8.10
N ALA A 147 -15.66 -19.19 -9.07
CA ALA A 147 -14.59 -19.55 -9.98
C ALA A 147 -13.20 -19.47 -9.35
N GLY A 148 -13.10 -18.97 -8.11
CA GLY A 148 -11.82 -18.72 -7.42
C GLY A 148 -11.15 -17.41 -7.85
N ASP A 149 -11.87 -16.56 -8.58
CA ASP A 149 -11.44 -15.24 -9.01
C ASP A 149 -11.94 -14.19 -8.02
N ALA A 150 -11.00 -13.55 -7.32
CA ALA A 150 -11.26 -12.48 -6.38
C ALA A 150 -10.65 -11.14 -6.83
N GLU A 151 -10.18 -11.05 -8.08
CA GLU A 151 -9.56 -9.84 -8.62
C GLU A 151 -10.62 -8.90 -9.19
N THR A 152 -10.90 -7.83 -8.46
CA THR A 152 -11.69 -6.70 -8.97
C THR A 152 -10.96 -5.39 -8.71
N PRO A 153 -11.21 -4.36 -9.55
CA PRO A 153 -10.81 -2.99 -9.28
C PRO A 153 -11.26 -2.58 -7.86
N ARG A 154 -10.38 -1.86 -7.16
CA ARG A 154 -10.48 -1.55 -5.74
C ARG A 154 -10.66 -0.04 -5.60
N ASP A 155 -11.49 0.36 -4.64
CA ASP A 155 -11.40 1.69 -4.04
C ASP A 155 -10.70 1.54 -2.67
N THR A 156 -9.81 2.46 -2.34
CA THR A 156 -9.22 2.56 -0.99
C THR A 156 -10.36 2.77 0.02
N PRO A 157 -10.46 1.97 1.10
CA PRO A 157 -11.51 2.17 2.09
C PRO A 157 -11.47 3.59 2.66
N VAL A 158 -12.62 4.25 2.66
CA VAL A 158 -12.81 5.56 3.27
C VAL A 158 -13.44 5.34 4.65
N GLY A 159 -12.81 5.84 5.71
CA GLY A 159 -13.21 5.55 7.09
C GLY A 159 -12.82 4.13 7.56
N PRO A 160 -13.29 3.70 8.75
CA PRO A 160 -14.26 4.36 9.62
C PRO A 160 -13.73 5.62 10.30
N PHE A 161 -14.54 6.68 10.34
CA PHE A 161 -14.15 7.98 10.91
C PHE A 161 -14.47 8.15 12.40
N ILE A 162 -15.46 7.42 12.95
CA ILE A 162 -15.85 7.56 14.35
C ILE A 162 -15.09 6.56 15.21
N ALA A 163 -14.15 7.09 16.00
CA ALA A 163 -13.40 6.30 16.99
C ALA A 163 -14.25 5.89 18.20
N SER A 164 -15.34 6.61 18.49
CA SER A 164 -16.18 6.36 19.65
C SER A 164 -16.90 5.01 19.58
N SER A 165 -16.85 4.25 20.67
CA SER A 165 -17.43 2.92 20.83
C SER A 165 -18.54 2.92 21.90
N TRP A 166 -19.52 3.83 21.81
CA TRP A 166 -20.48 4.06 22.88
C TRP A 166 -21.62 3.04 22.94
N HIS A 167 -22.30 2.97 24.09
CA HIS A 167 -23.43 2.08 24.35
C HIS A 167 -24.62 2.88 24.90
N GLN A 168 -25.84 2.37 24.76
CA GLN A 168 -27.03 2.95 25.40
C GLN A 168 -27.16 2.69 26.92
N SER A 169 -26.20 1.99 27.53
CA SER A 169 -26.22 1.55 28.93
C SER A 169 -25.32 2.43 29.79
N ALA A 170 -25.07 2.05 31.05
CA ALA A 170 -24.16 2.79 31.90
C ALA A 170 -22.73 2.79 31.30
N PRO A 171 -21.99 3.91 31.37
CA PRO A 171 -22.31 5.14 32.11
C PRO A 171 -23.21 6.14 31.37
N TYR A 172 -23.39 6.00 30.05
CA TYR A 172 -24.09 6.95 29.18
C TYR A 172 -25.52 7.25 29.62
N LYS A 173 -26.22 6.26 30.19
CA LYS A 173 -27.59 6.45 30.67
C LYS A 173 -27.71 7.10 32.06
N ASN A 174 -26.62 7.38 32.76
CA ASN A 174 -26.68 7.70 34.19
C ASN A 174 -27.47 8.99 34.53
N ALA A 175 -27.67 9.88 33.56
CA ALA A 175 -28.48 11.09 33.70
C ALA A 175 -29.93 10.91 33.20
N CYS A 176 -30.26 9.78 32.55
CA CYS A 176 -31.60 9.49 32.06
C CYS A 176 -32.61 9.33 33.21
N PRO A 177 -33.92 9.52 32.95
CA PRO A 177 -34.94 9.41 33.96
C PRO A 177 -35.03 7.99 34.56
N GLN A 178 -35.54 7.93 35.79
CA GLN A 178 -35.83 6.67 36.46
C GLN A 178 -37.16 6.10 35.90
N GLY A 179 -37.08 4.95 35.24
CA GLY A 179 -38.23 4.16 34.81
C GLY A 179 -38.49 2.97 35.74
N ASP A 180 -39.24 2.00 35.23
CA ASP A 180 -39.61 0.82 36.03
C ASP A 180 -38.42 -0.13 36.20
N GLY A 181 -38.07 -0.43 37.45
CA GLY A 181 -36.97 -1.36 37.75
C GLY A 181 -35.55 -0.84 37.42
N GLY A 182 -35.39 0.39 36.93
CA GLY A 182 -34.05 0.94 36.62
C GLY A 182 -34.04 2.32 35.96
N ILE A 183 -32.83 2.82 35.72
CA ILE A 183 -32.63 4.02 34.89
C ILE A 183 -32.90 3.66 33.43
N CYS A 184 -33.73 4.46 32.75
CA CYS A 184 -34.07 4.29 31.34
C CYS A 184 -32.80 4.28 30.47
N VAL A 185 -32.82 3.54 29.36
CA VAL A 185 -31.69 3.56 28.41
C VAL A 185 -31.65 4.88 27.64
N VAL A 186 -30.48 5.24 27.11
CA VAL A 186 -30.32 6.49 26.34
C VAL A 186 -31.23 6.53 25.11
N GLY A 187 -31.32 5.42 24.39
CA GLY A 187 -31.95 5.33 23.07
C GLY A 187 -30.92 5.48 21.94
N CYS A 188 -31.18 4.78 20.84
CA CYS A 188 -30.24 4.70 19.71
C CYS A 188 -30.03 6.06 19.02
N VAL A 189 -31.10 6.84 18.82
CA VAL A 189 -31.03 8.16 18.16
C VAL A 189 -30.12 9.13 18.92
N ALA A 190 -30.27 9.19 20.25
CA ALA A 190 -29.46 10.08 21.07
C ALA A 190 -28.00 9.61 21.15
N THR A 191 -27.77 8.30 21.22
CA THR A 191 -26.41 7.74 21.20
C THR A 191 -25.70 8.07 19.89
N SER A 192 -26.35 7.84 18.74
CA SER A 192 -25.81 8.14 17.42
C SER A 192 -25.52 9.63 17.23
N ALA A 193 -26.46 10.50 17.60
CA ALA A 193 -26.27 11.94 17.50
C ALA A 193 -25.14 12.45 18.41
N ALA A 194 -25.07 11.97 19.65
CA ALA A 194 -24.03 12.37 20.58
C ALA A 194 -22.62 11.91 20.14
N MET A 195 -22.52 10.75 19.50
CA MET A 195 -21.27 10.27 18.89
C MET A 195 -20.86 11.10 17.67
N ILE A 196 -21.80 11.52 16.81
CA ILE A 196 -21.52 12.46 15.71
C ILE A 196 -21.05 13.80 16.28
N MET A 197 -21.70 14.31 17.34
CA MET A 197 -21.25 15.53 18.01
C MET A 197 -19.86 15.39 18.63
N LYS A 198 -19.54 14.21 19.20
CA LYS A 198 -18.19 13.90 19.70
C LYS A 198 -17.16 13.84 18.57
N TYR A 199 -17.50 13.31 17.40
CA TYR A 199 -16.63 13.33 16.22
C TYR A 199 -16.24 14.77 15.84
N TRP A 200 -17.23 15.67 15.80
CA TRP A 200 -16.98 17.09 15.54
C TRP A 200 -16.36 17.85 16.73
N GLN A 201 -16.46 17.29 17.94
CA GLN A 201 -16.21 17.97 19.22
C GLN A 201 -16.90 19.33 19.26
N TYR A 202 -18.19 19.33 18.88
CA TYR A 202 -19.00 20.52 18.67
C TYR A 202 -20.44 20.30 19.13
N PRO A 203 -21.09 21.29 19.78
CA PRO A 203 -20.65 22.68 19.99
C PRO A 203 -19.79 22.92 21.25
N PRO A 204 -19.17 24.09 21.42
CA PRO A 204 -18.57 24.48 22.71
C PRO A 204 -19.64 24.64 23.81
N ALA A 205 -20.85 25.04 23.44
CA ALA A 205 -22.07 25.03 24.24
C ALA A 205 -23.26 25.05 23.27
N GLY A 206 -24.36 24.40 23.60
CA GLY A 206 -25.61 24.49 22.86
C GLY A 206 -26.30 25.85 23.00
N GLU A 207 -27.57 25.91 22.63
CA GLU A 207 -28.38 27.12 22.71
C GLU A 207 -29.77 26.86 23.33
N GLY A 208 -30.11 27.70 24.30
CA GLY A 208 -31.43 27.69 24.92
C GLY A 208 -31.69 26.49 25.82
N SER A 209 -32.95 26.13 25.95
CA SER A 209 -33.41 25.00 26.77
C SER A 209 -34.65 24.40 26.12
N HIS A 210 -34.87 23.10 26.33
CA HIS A 210 -36.08 22.41 25.86
C HIS A 210 -36.77 21.68 27.00
N SER A 211 -38.09 21.53 26.90
CA SER A 211 -38.88 20.76 27.84
C SER A 211 -40.12 20.18 27.18
N TYR A 212 -40.41 18.91 27.45
CA TYR A 212 -41.58 18.23 26.93
C TYR A 212 -42.19 17.30 27.99
N GLN A 213 -43.43 16.89 27.74
CA GLN A 213 -44.15 15.98 28.62
C GLN A 213 -43.81 14.53 28.24
N TRP A 214 -43.03 13.86 29.08
CA TRP A 214 -42.80 12.42 28.96
C TRP A 214 -43.99 11.64 29.53
N GLY A 215 -44.42 10.60 28.81
CA GLY A 215 -45.58 9.78 29.15
C GLY A 215 -45.36 8.88 30.37
N GLY A 216 -44.10 8.59 30.69
CA GLY A 216 -43.73 7.57 31.67
C GLY A 216 -43.20 6.31 30.98
N ASP A 217 -42.87 5.30 31.77
CA ASP A 217 -42.34 4.03 31.25
C ASP A 217 -43.41 2.94 31.36
N ASP A 218 -43.78 2.34 30.24
CA ASP A 218 -44.54 1.08 30.16
C ASP A 218 -43.82 0.00 29.33
N SER A 219 -42.54 0.23 28.98
CA SER A 219 -41.77 -0.58 28.05
C SER A 219 -41.51 -2.02 28.53
N CYS A 220 -41.62 -2.26 29.84
CA CYS A 220 -41.44 -3.56 30.47
C CYS A 220 -42.73 -4.12 31.12
N GLY A 221 -43.91 -3.54 30.86
CA GLY A 221 -45.22 -4.12 31.20
C GLY A 221 -45.90 -3.65 32.49
N GLU A 222 -45.27 -2.79 33.30
CA GLU A 222 -45.91 -2.01 34.38
C GLU A 222 -45.76 -0.50 34.09
N ASN A 223 -46.72 0.32 34.52
CA ASN A 223 -46.79 1.75 34.12
C ASN A 223 -46.26 2.66 35.24
N VAL A 224 -45.13 3.32 35.01
CA VAL A 224 -44.62 4.42 35.84
C VAL A 224 -45.13 5.74 35.25
N GLY A 225 -45.80 6.56 36.06
CA GLY A 225 -46.30 7.85 35.60
C GLY A 225 -45.18 8.82 35.24
N GLY A 226 -45.26 9.41 34.05
CA GLY A 226 -44.27 10.35 33.54
C GLY A 226 -44.31 11.75 34.17
N GLY A 227 -43.53 12.67 33.58
CA GLY A 227 -43.33 14.02 34.08
C GLY A 227 -42.79 14.96 33.00
N ILE A 228 -42.45 16.19 33.39
CA ILE A 228 -41.76 17.12 32.49
C ILE A 228 -40.27 16.78 32.56
N LEU A 229 -39.68 16.48 31.41
CA LEU A 229 -38.23 16.38 31.24
C LEU A 229 -37.72 17.67 30.61
N SER A 230 -36.56 18.11 31.08
CA SER A 230 -35.96 19.39 30.70
C SER A 230 -34.45 19.26 30.58
N ALA A 231 -33.88 20.02 29.66
CA ALA A 231 -32.45 20.23 29.46
C ALA A 231 -32.19 21.71 29.17
N ASP A 232 -31.14 22.26 29.78
CA ASP A 232 -30.54 23.54 29.40
C ASP A 232 -29.30 23.19 28.61
N PHE A 233 -29.15 23.73 27.41
CA PHE A 233 -28.04 23.39 26.52
C PHE A 233 -26.94 24.45 26.58
N SER A 234 -27.13 25.52 27.36
CA SER A 234 -26.27 26.69 27.32
C SER A 234 -24.96 26.55 28.08
N ASP A 235 -24.80 25.48 28.87
CA ASP A 235 -23.58 25.18 29.56
C ASP A 235 -22.52 24.56 28.63
N PRO A 236 -21.21 24.76 28.94
CA PRO A 236 -20.16 24.33 28.04
C PRO A 236 -19.94 22.81 28.06
N TYR A 237 -19.82 22.21 26.87
CA TYR A 237 -19.36 20.83 26.74
C TYR A 237 -17.82 20.78 26.82
N ASP A 238 -17.30 20.11 27.83
CA ASP A 238 -15.87 19.81 27.93
C ASP A 238 -15.56 18.51 27.16
N TRP A 239 -15.23 18.66 25.88
CA TRP A 239 -14.97 17.52 24.99
C TRP A 239 -13.76 16.67 25.39
N ASP A 240 -12.84 17.19 26.22
CA ASP A 240 -11.71 16.43 26.77
C ASP A 240 -12.15 15.46 27.88
N LEU A 241 -13.29 15.74 28.54
CA LEU A 241 -13.90 14.85 29.53
C LEU A 241 -14.80 13.77 28.89
N ILE A 242 -15.18 13.94 27.63
CA ILE A 242 -16.05 13.01 26.91
C ILE A 242 -15.16 12.07 26.08
N LEU A 243 -14.99 10.82 26.52
CA LEU A 243 -14.05 9.85 25.95
C LEU A 243 -14.65 9.08 24.77
N ASP A 244 -13.79 8.51 23.93
CA ASP A 244 -14.22 7.59 22.85
C ASP A 244 -14.75 6.25 23.37
N SER A 245 -14.27 5.78 24.53
CA SER A 245 -14.69 4.50 25.10
C SER A 245 -14.74 4.52 26.62
N TYR A 246 -15.72 3.81 27.18
CA TYR A 246 -15.95 3.68 28.63
C TYR A 246 -15.91 2.21 29.09
N THR A 247 -15.09 1.39 28.46
CA THR A 247 -14.92 -0.03 28.81
C THR A 247 -14.16 -0.23 30.12
N SER A 248 -13.13 0.58 30.40
CA SER A 248 -12.40 0.59 31.67
C SER A 248 -11.65 1.92 31.91
N GLY A 249 -11.23 2.19 33.15
CA GLY A 249 -10.25 3.25 33.45
C GLY A 249 -10.76 4.71 33.50
N TYR A 250 -12.07 4.96 33.37
CA TYR A 250 -12.63 6.33 33.38
C TYR A 250 -12.99 6.84 34.78
N THR A 251 -13.01 8.17 34.93
CA THR A 251 -13.36 8.87 36.17
C THR A 251 -14.86 9.17 36.26
N ALA A 252 -15.34 9.50 37.47
CA ALA A 252 -16.73 9.91 37.67
C ALA A 252 -17.10 11.20 36.91
N ALA A 253 -16.15 12.13 36.72
CA ALA A 253 -16.37 13.35 35.94
C ALA A 253 -16.56 13.03 34.45
N GLN A 254 -15.72 12.15 33.89
CA GLN A 254 -15.84 11.71 32.51
C GLN A 254 -17.14 10.93 32.27
N ALA A 255 -17.56 10.10 33.23
CA ALA A 255 -18.83 9.39 33.18
C ALA A 255 -20.03 10.34 33.23
N ALA A 256 -19.95 11.40 34.05
CA ALA A 256 -20.99 12.40 34.16
C ALA A 256 -21.13 13.23 32.87
N ALA A 257 -20.00 13.68 32.29
CA ALA A 257 -20.00 14.47 31.05
C ALA A 257 -20.63 13.71 29.86
N ALA A 258 -20.30 12.42 29.69
CA ALA A 258 -20.95 11.61 28.66
C ALA A 258 -22.43 11.36 28.94
N ALA A 259 -22.80 11.17 30.22
CA ALA A 259 -24.20 10.95 30.58
C ALA A 259 -25.06 12.21 30.37
N GLU A 260 -24.51 13.38 30.71
CA GLU A 260 -25.11 14.69 30.51
C GLU A 260 -25.39 14.94 29.02
N LEU A 261 -24.36 14.84 28.17
CA LEU A 261 -24.53 14.98 26.71
C LEU A 261 -25.61 14.04 26.16
N ASN A 262 -25.57 12.76 26.51
CA ASN A 262 -26.55 11.78 26.00
C ASN A 262 -27.98 12.09 26.47
N TYR A 263 -28.15 12.53 27.72
CA TYR A 263 -29.46 12.94 28.25
C TYR A 263 -29.98 14.20 27.54
N GLU A 264 -29.14 15.20 27.35
CA GLU A 264 -29.51 16.46 26.70
C GLU A 264 -29.89 16.25 25.23
N VAL A 265 -29.09 15.49 24.49
CA VAL A 265 -29.44 15.09 23.13
C VAL A 265 -30.75 14.31 23.12
N GLY A 266 -30.96 13.40 24.07
CA GLY A 266 -32.24 12.69 24.22
C GLY A 266 -33.42 13.62 24.51
N VAL A 267 -33.25 14.65 25.35
CA VAL A 267 -34.31 15.64 25.60
C VAL A 267 -34.57 16.49 24.36
N ALA A 268 -33.54 16.92 23.64
CA ALA A 268 -33.67 17.69 22.41
C ALA A 268 -34.46 16.94 21.33
N PHE A 269 -34.25 15.63 21.22
CA PHE A 269 -35.03 14.74 20.35
C PHE A 269 -36.37 14.27 20.97
N GLU A 270 -36.84 14.86 22.06
CA GLU A 270 -38.03 14.45 22.84
C GLU A 270 -38.15 12.92 23.03
N MET A 271 -37.07 12.29 23.49
CA MET A 271 -36.94 10.84 23.65
C MET A 271 -38.05 10.21 24.49
N ASP A 272 -38.79 9.24 23.94
CA ASP A 272 -39.68 8.44 24.77
C ASP A 272 -38.86 7.42 25.57
N TYR A 273 -38.46 7.81 26.78
CA TYR A 273 -37.55 7.04 27.62
C TYR A 273 -38.23 5.79 28.20
N GLY A 274 -37.57 4.64 28.11
CA GLY A 274 -37.98 3.40 28.76
C GLY A 274 -36.79 2.59 29.27
N VAL A 275 -37.03 1.70 30.24
CA VAL A 275 -35.98 0.82 30.79
C VAL A 275 -35.59 -0.28 29.80
N CYS A 276 -36.55 -0.79 29.03
CA CYS A 276 -36.29 -1.83 28.03
C CYS A 276 -35.84 -1.23 26.69
N ALA A 277 -36.41 -0.11 26.27
CA ALA A 277 -36.04 0.61 25.06
C ALA A 277 -36.47 2.08 25.16
N SER A 278 -35.71 2.98 24.54
CA SER A 278 -36.07 4.38 24.38
C SER A 278 -36.09 4.73 22.89
N GLY A 279 -37.09 5.49 22.45
CA GLY A 279 -37.34 5.72 21.02
C GLY A 279 -37.74 7.15 20.67
N THR A 280 -37.33 7.58 19.48
CA THR A 280 -37.75 8.85 18.85
C THR A 280 -37.46 8.82 17.34
N TYR A 281 -37.74 9.90 16.63
CA TYR A 281 -37.61 10.00 15.18
C TYR A 281 -36.27 10.63 14.78
N VAL A 282 -35.48 9.91 13.98
CA VAL A 282 -34.24 10.44 13.38
C VAL A 282 -34.49 11.71 12.56
N SER A 283 -35.63 11.82 11.87
CA SER A 283 -35.98 13.00 11.08
C SER A 283 -36.02 14.32 11.87
N TRP A 284 -36.18 14.28 13.20
CA TRP A 284 -36.14 15.49 14.00
C TRP A 284 -34.74 16.12 14.08
N GLY A 285 -33.69 15.41 13.66
CA GLY A 285 -32.35 15.98 13.56
C GLY A 285 -32.25 17.15 12.59
N GLU A 286 -33.13 17.25 11.58
CA GLU A 286 -33.21 18.42 10.68
C GLU A 286 -33.40 19.74 11.46
N SER A 287 -34.12 19.70 12.58
CA SER A 287 -34.33 20.86 13.46
C SER A 287 -33.47 20.81 14.73
N VAL A 288 -33.24 19.62 15.31
CA VAL A 288 -32.54 19.51 16.60
C VAL A 288 -31.08 19.95 16.52
N TYR A 289 -30.36 19.52 15.49
CA TYR A 289 -28.95 19.88 15.31
C TYR A 289 -28.79 21.41 15.15
N PRO A 290 -29.57 22.11 14.29
CA PRO A 290 -29.49 23.56 14.19
C PRO A 290 -30.02 24.31 15.43
N ASP A 291 -31.21 23.95 15.92
CA ASP A 291 -31.94 24.75 16.91
C ASP A 291 -31.28 24.73 18.29
N TYR A 292 -30.69 23.60 18.68
CA TYR A 292 -30.13 23.41 20.03
C TYR A 292 -28.61 23.26 20.04
N PHE A 293 -28.02 22.75 18.95
CA PHE A 293 -26.59 22.38 18.92
C PHE A 293 -25.78 23.17 17.90
N ARG A 294 -26.36 24.20 17.29
CA ARG A 294 -25.66 25.15 16.40
C ARG A 294 -25.01 24.50 15.18
N TYR A 295 -25.63 23.48 14.60
CA TYR A 295 -25.22 22.90 13.32
C TYR A 295 -25.88 23.63 12.12
N SER A 296 -25.38 23.35 10.92
CA SER A 296 -25.88 23.91 9.65
C SER A 296 -27.37 23.66 9.48
N THR A 297 -28.10 24.67 8.99
CA THR A 297 -29.52 24.55 8.65
C THR A 297 -29.78 23.75 7.37
N ASP A 298 -28.73 23.32 6.68
CA ASP A 298 -28.81 22.56 5.42
C ASP A 298 -28.87 21.04 5.64
N ILE A 299 -29.11 20.61 6.89
CA ILE A 299 -29.32 19.19 7.23
C ILE A 299 -30.63 18.71 6.61
N ASP A 300 -30.54 17.70 5.76
CA ASP A 300 -31.69 17.09 5.10
C ASP A 300 -31.95 15.67 5.61
N PHE A 301 -33.23 15.31 5.78
CA PHE A 301 -33.66 13.94 5.99
C PHE A 301 -34.08 13.30 4.66
N ILE A 302 -33.34 12.27 4.23
CA ILE A 302 -33.60 11.58 2.96
C ILE A 302 -33.95 10.12 3.19
N ASN A 303 -34.93 9.63 2.41
CA ASN A 303 -35.42 8.26 2.47
C ASN A 303 -34.82 7.42 1.33
N ARG A 304 -34.50 6.16 1.64
CA ARG A 304 -33.94 5.19 0.69
C ARG A 304 -34.85 4.93 -0.50
N SER A 305 -36.17 4.94 -0.29
CA SER A 305 -37.19 4.73 -1.31
C SER A 305 -37.17 5.77 -2.44
N GLY A 306 -36.53 6.93 -2.23
CA GLY A 306 -36.37 7.99 -3.22
C GLY A 306 -35.18 7.79 -4.18
N HIS A 307 -34.35 6.77 -3.97
CA HIS A 307 -33.04 6.65 -4.62
C HIS A 307 -32.85 5.27 -5.30
N THR A 308 -32.07 5.23 -6.38
CA THR A 308 -31.51 3.97 -6.90
C THR A 308 -30.40 3.47 -5.99
N ALA A 309 -29.96 2.21 -6.11
CA ALA A 309 -28.79 1.73 -5.37
C ALA A 309 -27.54 2.59 -5.65
N ASP A 310 -27.32 2.97 -6.91
CA ASP A 310 -26.21 3.83 -7.31
C ASP A 310 -26.37 5.27 -6.80
N GLY A 311 -27.60 5.81 -6.79
CA GLY A 311 -27.85 7.15 -6.25
C GLY A 311 -27.71 7.22 -4.73
N TRP A 312 -28.08 6.15 -4.02
CA TRP A 312 -27.90 6.05 -2.57
C TRP A 312 -26.43 5.93 -2.19
N TRP A 313 -25.68 5.06 -2.91
CA TRP A 313 -24.23 4.96 -2.78
C TRP A 313 -23.54 6.29 -3.02
N ALA A 314 -23.84 6.95 -4.15
CA ALA A 314 -23.26 8.24 -4.50
C ALA A 314 -23.53 9.30 -3.43
N ARG A 315 -24.72 9.30 -2.82
CA ARG A 315 -25.03 10.26 -1.75
C ARG A 315 -24.24 9.96 -0.47
N ILE A 316 -24.05 8.70 -0.10
CA ILE A 316 -23.20 8.38 1.07
C ILE A 316 -21.74 8.75 0.79
N CYS A 317 -21.23 8.47 -0.42
CA CYS A 317 -19.90 8.89 -0.83
C CYS A 317 -19.76 10.42 -0.78
N GLU A 318 -20.75 11.18 -1.25
CA GLU A 318 -20.75 12.65 -1.16
C GLU A 318 -20.64 13.18 0.29
N GLU A 319 -21.16 12.46 1.28
CA GLU A 319 -21.02 12.83 2.69
C GLU A 319 -19.66 12.41 3.26
N LEU A 320 -19.23 11.18 2.97
CA LEU A 320 -18.02 10.58 3.57
C LEU A 320 -16.72 11.01 2.87
N ASP A 321 -16.77 11.36 1.59
CA ASP A 321 -15.65 11.91 0.81
C ASP A 321 -15.57 13.44 0.92
N ALA A 322 -16.57 14.09 1.54
CA ALA A 322 -16.50 15.50 1.86
C ALA A 322 -15.30 15.78 2.75
N PHE A 323 -14.82 17.03 2.74
CA PHE A 323 -13.77 17.45 3.65
C PHE A 323 -14.22 18.58 4.60
N PRO A 324 -14.18 18.35 5.93
CA PRO A 324 -13.95 17.06 6.57
C PRO A 324 -15.12 16.08 6.29
N PRO A 325 -14.90 14.77 6.42
CA PRO A 325 -15.95 13.77 6.24
C PRO A 325 -17.14 14.06 7.13
N ARG A 326 -18.34 13.79 6.62
CA ARG A 326 -19.61 14.02 7.31
C ARG A 326 -20.27 12.66 7.61
N PRO A 327 -19.97 12.01 8.76
CA PRO A 327 -20.66 10.79 9.16
C PRO A 327 -22.18 11.00 9.18
N THR A 328 -22.90 10.07 8.58
CA THR A 328 -24.36 10.21 8.42
C THR A 328 -25.10 9.58 9.59
N HIS A 329 -26.09 10.30 10.12
CA HIS A 329 -26.99 9.74 11.14
C HIS A 329 -28.02 8.87 10.40
N TYR A 330 -27.71 7.58 10.32
CA TYR A 330 -28.44 6.59 9.54
C TYR A 330 -29.53 5.90 10.37
N ARG A 331 -30.52 5.32 9.68
CA ARG A 331 -31.59 4.54 10.27
C ARG A 331 -31.86 3.31 9.41
N ILE A 332 -31.94 2.15 10.06
CA ILE A 332 -32.46 0.91 9.48
C ILE A 332 -33.64 0.43 10.33
N ASN A 333 -34.82 0.34 9.73
CA ASN A 333 -36.07 0.01 10.41
C ASN A 333 -36.37 0.95 11.60
N THR A 334 -36.34 0.46 12.83
CA THR A 334 -36.57 1.28 14.03
C THR A 334 -35.27 1.69 14.72
N HIS A 335 -34.12 1.23 14.23
CA HIS A 335 -32.83 1.44 14.89
C HIS A 335 -32.03 2.54 14.20
N SER A 336 -31.49 3.47 15.00
CA SER A 336 -30.55 4.49 14.55
C SER A 336 -29.12 3.98 14.68
N ILE A 337 -28.30 4.27 13.66
CA ILE A 337 -26.95 3.76 13.44
C ILE A 337 -26.14 4.92 12.82
N ILE A 338 -24.82 4.86 12.88
CA ILE A 338 -23.97 5.81 12.16
C ILE A 338 -23.29 5.10 10.99
N CYS A 339 -23.36 5.70 9.81
CA CYS A 339 -22.55 5.28 8.66
C CYS A 339 -21.38 6.26 8.52
N ASP A 340 -20.17 5.75 8.75
CA ASP A 340 -18.93 6.53 8.86
C ASP A 340 -17.77 5.96 8.03
N GLY A 341 -18.06 5.07 7.09
CA GLY A 341 -17.08 4.59 6.12
C GLY A 341 -17.73 3.89 4.93
N HIS A 342 -17.01 3.83 3.82
CA HIS A 342 -17.44 3.11 2.61
C HIS A 342 -16.25 2.45 1.90
N GLN A 343 -16.50 1.35 1.20
CA GLN A 343 -15.53 0.69 0.33
C GLN A 343 -16.24 -0.17 -0.73
N GLU A 344 -15.60 -0.40 -1.88
CA GLU A 344 -16.02 -1.42 -2.84
C GLU A 344 -15.07 -2.63 -2.79
N ASP A 345 -15.63 -3.85 -2.74
CA ASP A 345 -14.83 -5.08 -2.78
C ASP A 345 -15.60 -6.23 -3.43
N ALA A 346 -14.92 -7.03 -4.25
CA ALA A 346 -15.46 -8.14 -5.01
C ALA A 346 -16.73 -7.82 -5.85
N GLY A 347 -16.95 -6.55 -6.21
CA GLY A 347 -18.14 -6.07 -6.91
C GLY A 347 -19.37 -5.82 -6.02
N ALA A 348 -19.16 -5.68 -4.71
CA ALA A 348 -20.16 -5.26 -3.74
C ALA A 348 -19.72 -3.97 -3.04
N ARG A 349 -20.71 -3.13 -2.69
CA ARG A 349 -20.50 -1.89 -1.93
C ARG A 349 -20.75 -2.13 -0.46
N TYR A 350 -19.78 -1.75 0.35
CA TYR A 350 -19.83 -1.89 1.79
C TYR A 350 -19.84 -0.53 2.46
N TYR A 351 -20.65 -0.45 3.50
CA TYR A 351 -20.79 0.71 4.35
C TYR A 351 -20.38 0.30 5.77
N HIS A 352 -19.48 1.03 6.39
CA HIS A 352 -19.15 0.79 7.79
C HIS A 352 -20.25 1.33 8.69
N MET A 353 -20.76 0.48 9.58
CA MET A 353 -21.90 0.78 10.44
C MET A 353 -21.51 0.67 11.91
N ASN A 354 -21.62 1.79 12.63
CA ASN A 354 -21.46 1.86 14.08
C ASN A 354 -22.85 1.84 14.76
N TYR A 355 -23.15 0.77 15.49
CA TYR A 355 -24.49 0.48 16.00
C TYR A 355 -24.82 1.13 17.35
N GLY A 356 -23.85 1.79 18.00
CA GLY A 356 -24.05 2.37 19.34
C GLY A 356 -24.26 1.31 20.44
N TRP A 357 -23.63 0.14 20.29
CA TRP A 357 -23.68 -0.99 21.22
C TRP A 357 -22.30 -1.41 21.76
N GLY A 358 -21.40 -0.44 21.93
CA GLY A 358 -20.11 -0.64 22.59
C GLY A 358 -18.95 -1.01 21.65
N GLY A 359 -19.07 -0.77 20.35
CA GLY A 359 -18.07 -1.11 19.32
C GLY A 359 -17.92 -2.60 19.00
N GLY A 360 -18.26 -3.47 19.97
CA GLY A 360 -18.24 -4.93 19.88
C GLY A 360 -19.13 -5.58 18.82
N GLN A 361 -19.87 -4.79 18.05
CA GLN A 361 -20.82 -5.27 17.04
C GLN A 361 -20.75 -4.45 15.73
N ASN A 362 -19.73 -3.62 15.54
CA ASN A 362 -19.57 -2.84 14.32
C ASN A 362 -19.20 -3.76 13.16
N LEU A 363 -19.80 -3.50 11.99
CA LEU A 363 -19.57 -4.30 10.80
C LEU A 363 -19.65 -3.47 9.53
N TRP A 364 -19.01 -3.98 8.48
CA TRP A 364 -19.21 -3.55 7.13
C TRP A 364 -20.43 -4.25 6.56
N TYR A 365 -21.41 -3.50 6.07
CA TYR A 365 -22.69 -4.01 5.59
C TYR A 365 -22.92 -3.63 4.14
N ALA A 366 -23.41 -4.56 3.31
CA ALA A 366 -23.79 -4.26 1.93
C ALA A 366 -25.27 -3.89 1.83
N LEU A 367 -25.57 -2.60 1.63
CA LEU A 367 -26.93 -2.05 1.46
C LEU A 367 -27.45 -2.12 0.00
N ASP A 368 -26.75 -2.82 -0.89
CA ASP A 368 -27.15 -2.97 -2.29
C ASP A 368 -28.43 -3.81 -2.40
N GLU A 369 -29.57 -3.12 -2.47
CA GLU A 369 -30.91 -3.70 -2.60
C GLU A 369 -31.53 -3.46 -3.98
N VAL A 370 -32.45 -4.35 -4.37
CA VAL A 370 -33.23 -4.25 -5.62
C VAL A 370 -34.01 -2.93 -5.64
N TYR A 371 -33.79 -2.12 -6.68
CA TYR A 371 -34.40 -0.79 -6.77
C TYR A 371 -35.92 -0.88 -6.90
N CYS A 372 -36.70 -0.26 -6.00
CA CYS A 372 -38.17 -0.33 -6.02
C CYS A 372 -38.86 0.98 -6.49
N PRO A 373 -39.29 1.10 -7.76
CA PRO A 373 -39.76 2.36 -8.33
C PRO A 373 -41.27 2.66 -8.12
N TRP A 374 -42.04 1.80 -7.43
CA TRP A 374 -43.49 1.99 -7.29
C TRP A 374 -43.89 2.60 -5.94
N SER A 375 -44.85 3.52 -5.98
CA SER A 375 -45.35 4.24 -4.80
C SER A 375 -45.89 3.28 -3.74
N GLY A 376 -45.40 3.41 -2.50
CA GLY A 376 -45.73 2.52 -1.37
C GLY A 376 -44.83 1.29 -1.24
N CYS A 377 -43.82 1.14 -2.10
CA CYS A 377 -42.72 0.22 -1.88
C CYS A 377 -41.61 0.93 -1.11
N ASP A 378 -41.47 0.59 0.16
CA ASP A 378 -40.27 0.90 0.91
C ASP A 378 -39.70 -0.45 1.36
N PRO A 379 -38.81 -1.07 0.56
CA PRO A 379 -38.38 -2.44 0.81
C PRO A 379 -37.63 -2.58 2.13
N MET A 380 -37.06 -1.49 2.63
CA MET A 380 -36.42 -1.40 3.92
C MET A 380 -36.68 0.01 4.40
N VAL A 381 -37.26 0.19 5.60
CA VAL A 381 -37.50 1.52 6.18
C VAL A 381 -36.14 2.14 6.55
N GLU A 382 -35.45 2.64 5.54
CA GLU A 382 -34.11 3.19 5.60
C GLU A 382 -34.14 4.67 5.28
N ALA A 383 -33.41 5.43 6.09
CA ALA A 383 -33.26 6.86 5.91
C ALA A 383 -31.97 7.33 6.54
N MET A 384 -31.51 8.51 6.15
CA MET A 384 -30.36 9.15 6.77
C MET A 384 -30.56 10.66 6.84
N LEU A 385 -29.96 11.26 7.87
CA LEU A 385 -29.65 12.67 7.87
C LEU A 385 -28.28 12.88 7.25
N VAL A 386 -28.21 13.89 6.40
CA VAL A 386 -27.04 14.27 5.62
C VAL A 386 -26.73 15.76 5.82
N ASN A 387 -25.56 16.22 5.38
CA ASN A 387 -25.06 17.58 5.62
C ASN A 387 -24.92 17.94 7.11
N ILE A 388 -24.64 16.97 7.97
CA ILE A 388 -24.46 17.22 9.41
C ILE A 388 -23.09 17.82 9.66
N GLU A 389 -23.02 19.14 9.69
CA GLU A 389 -21.80 19.92 9.93
C GLU A 389 -22.06 21.14 10.83
N PRO A 390 -21.07 21.65 11.58
CA PRO A 390 -21.22 22.84 12.44
C PRO A 390 -21.66 24.11 11.67
N LEU A 391 -22.49 24.97 12.30
CA LEU A 391 -22.98 26.21 11.68
C LEU A 391 -21.86 27.26 11.56
N GLY A 392 -21.66 27.81 10.36
CA GLY A 392 -20.63 28.81 10.08
C GLY A 392 -19.23 28.20 9.99
N TYR A 393 -19.19 27.01 9.40
CA TYR A 393 -18.00 26.35 8.92
C TYR A 393 -17.24 27.26 7.92
N PHE A 394 -15.91 27.29 8.03
CA PHE A 394 -15.03 28.02 7.12
C PHE A 394 -14.58 27.11 5.98
N ALA A 395 -14.70 27.59 4.74
CA ALA A 395 -13.99 27.01 3.61
C ALA A 395 -12.69 27.80 3.40
N VAL A 396 -11.54 27.16 3.57
CA VAL A 396 -10.31 27.65 2.96
C VAL A 396 -10.45 27.41 1.46
N SER A 397 -10.39 28.46 0.65
CA SER A 397 -10.35 28.30 -0.80
C SER A 397 -9.00 27.68 -1.19
N ASP A 398 -8.99 26.39 -1.52
CA ASP A 398 -7.81 25.54 -1.76
C ASP A 398 -6.89 25.37 -0.54
N PRO A 399 -6.76 24.15 0.01
CA PRO A 399 -6.18 23.05 -0.74
C PRO A 399 -7.18 21.92 -0.92
N ALA A 400 -7.24 21.35 -2.12
CA ALA A 400 -7.78 20.00 -2.27
C ALA A 400 -7.06 19.06 -1.29
N ASN A 401 -7.79 18.08 -0.74
CA ASN A 401 -7.15 17.03 0.06
C ASN A 401 -5.98 16.42 -0.72
N GLY A 402 -4.78 16.43 -0.14
CA GLY A 402 -3.58 15.92 -0.81
C GLY A 402 -2.83 16.93 -1.68
N GLU A 403 -3.17 18.22 -1.63
CA GLU A 403 -2.30 19.25 -2.20
C GLU A 403 -0.97 19.36 -1.42
N ILE A 404 0.11 19.47 -2.20
CA ILE A 404 1.51 19.43 -1.79
C ILE A 404 2.08 20.84 -2.00
N TRP A 405 2.42 21.54 -0.91
CA TRP A 405 2.88 22.94 -0.95
C TRP A 405 4.34 23.06 -0.54
N THR A 406 5.10 23.91 -1.22
CA THR A 406 6.52 24.17 -0.96
C THR A 406 6.76 25.41 -0.11
N HIS A 407 7.93 25.51 0.54
CA HIS A 407 8.30 26.73 1.29
C HIS A 407 8.30 27.95 0.37
N GLY A 408 7.62 29.02 0.81
CA GLY A 408 7.47 30.24 0.02
C GLY A 408 6.19 30.28 -0.84
N ASP A 409 5.46 29.17 -0.97
CA ASP A 409 4.18 29.18 -1.69
C ASP A 409 3.18 30.11 -0.99
N PRO A 410 2.36 30.86 -1.77
CA PRO A 410 1.34 31.72 -1.21
C PRO A 410 0.28 30.88 -0.51
N ILE A 411 -0.01 31.22 0.74
CA ILE A 411 -1.14 30.61 1.43
C ILE A 411 -2.40 31.33 0.94
N PRO A 412 -3.36 30.61 0.35
CA PRO A 412 -4.63 31.14 -0.06
C PRO A 412 -5.34 31.84 1.09
N ALA A 413 -6.13 32.84 0.72
CA ALA A 413 -6.84 33.64 1.66
C ALA A 413 -7.94 32.83 2.36
N VAL A 414 -8.21 33.14 3.62
CA VAL A 414 -9.37 32.61 4.32
C VAL A 414 -10.56 33.48 4.01
N HIS A 415 -11.65 32.88 3.54
CA HIS A 415 -12.91 33.58 3.35
C HIS A 415 -13.72 33.57 4.66
N TRP A 416 -14.06 34.74 5.20
CA TRP A 416 -14.82 34.87 6.44
C TRP A 416 -16.33 34.97 6.17
N SER A 417 -17.12 34.11 6.82
CA SER A 417 -18.60 34.15 6.80
C SER A 417 -19.18 34.11 8.22
N GLY A 418 -19.06 35.22 8.93
CA GLY A 418 -19.55 35.38 10.30
C GLY A 418 -19.97 36.82 10.60
N ALA A 419 -20.27 37.13 11.86
CA ALA A 419 -20.77 38.45 12.21
C ALA A 419 -19.74 39.56 11.89
N SER A 420 -20.17 40.65 11.25
CA SER A 420 -19.26 41.77 10.98
C SER A 420 -18.77 42.42 12.27
N GLY A 421 -17.46 42.66 12.37
CA GLY A 421 -16.77 43.20 13.54
C GLY A 421 -16.19 42.14 14.49
N SER A 422 -16.28 40.85 14.15
CA SER A 422 -15.73 39.75 14.96
C SER A 422 -14.21 39.73 14.94
N GLN A 423 -13.58 39.39 16.06
CA GLN A 423 -12.16 39.03 16.08
C GLN A 423 -11.97 37.63 15.53
N VAL A 424 -11.09 37.49 14.54
CA VAL A 424 -10.79 36.25 13.84
C VAL A 424 -9.32 35.95 13.98
N VAL A 425 -9.04 34.72 14.37
CA VAL A 425 -7.70 34.17 14.52
C VAL A 425 -7.55 33.01 13.57
N VAL A 426 -6.40 32.93 12.89
CA VAL A 426 -6.03 31.77 12.08
C VAL A 426 -4.74 31.18 12.64
N ASP A 427 -4.82 29.93 13.08
CA ASP A 427 -3.74 29.17 13.70
C ASP A 427 -3.40 27.95 12.82
N LEU A 428 -2.12 27.60 12.71
CA LEU A 428 -1.62 26.42 12.01
C LEU A 428 -1.39 25.28 13.00
N TYR A 429 -1.78 24.06 12.62
CA TYR A 429 -1.56 22.84 13.38
C TYR A 429 -0.90 21.76 12.53
N ASP A 430 -0.11 20.93 13.20
CA ASP A 430 0.42 19.66 12.72
C ASP A 430 -0.26 18.55 13.52
N GLY A 431 -1.14 17.78 12.88
CA GLY A 431 -2.09 16.92 13.58
C GLY A 431 -2.92 17.70 14.61
N THR A 432 -2.67 17.45 15.91
CA THR A 432 -3.32 18.18 17.02
C THR A 432 -2.41 19.21 17.70
N GLN A 433 -1.14 19.32 17.31
CA GLN A 433 -0.19 20.27 17.91
C GLN A 433 -0.29 21.65 17.26
N PHE A 434 -0.35 22.70 18.08
CA PHE A 434 -0.28 24.08 17.60
C PHE A 434 1.14 24.41 17.14
N VAL A 435 1.26 24.93 15.91
CA VAL A 435 2.54 25.31 15.30
C VAL A 435 2.75 26.83 15.39
N ALA A 436 1.84 27.61 14.80
CA ALA A 436 2.00 29.06 14.70
C ALA A 436 0.65 29.79 14.55
N ARG A 437 0.61 31.07 14.92
CA ARG A 437 -0.51 31.96 14.59
C ARG A 437 -0.21 32.70 13.29
N LEU A 438 -1.06 32.54 12.30
CA LEU A 438 -0.92 33.15 10.97
C LEU A 438 -1.60 34.51 10.87
N ALA A 439 -2.77 34.68 11.49
CA ALA A 439 -3.52 35.94 11.47
C ALA A 439 -4.26 36.22 12.78
N ASP A 440 -4.43 37.51 13.08
CA ASP A 440 -5.26 38.05 14.17
C ASP A 440 -5.85 39.38 13.67
N TRP A 441 -7.18 39.44 13.49
CA TRP A 441 -7.82 40.48 12.70
C TRP A 441 -9.30 40.70 13.05
N THR A 442 -9.85 41.88 12.72
CA THR A 442 -11.27 42.21 12.89
C THR A 442 -12.02 42.11 11.57
N ALA A 443 -12.86 41.09 11.43
CA ALA A 443 -13.45 40.69 10.15
C ALA A 443 -14.83 41.25 9.85
N ASN A 444 -15.13 41.53 8.58
CA ASN A 444 -16.50 41.72 8.10
C ASN A 444 -16.95 40.52 7.26
N ASP A 445 -18.25 40.20 7.35
CA ASP A 445 -18.86 39.16 6.52
C ASP A 445 -18.51 39.30 5.02
N GLY A 446 -18.03 38.19 4.42
CA GLY A 446 -17.62 38.09 3.02
C GLY A 446 -16.24 38.65 2.69
N GLU A 447 -15.39 38.90 3.69
CA GLU A 447 -14.05 39.44 3.51
C GLU A 447 -12.98 38.34 3.45
N GLU A 448 -12.01 38.48 2.55
CA GLU A 448 -10.88 37.56 2.38
C GLU A 448 -9.67 38.00 3.21
N ILE A 449 -9.06 37.07 3.93
CA ILE A 449 -7.93 37.29 4.83
C ILE A 449 -6.66 36.72 4.20
N PRO A 450 -5.71 37.55 3.75
CA PRO A 450 -4.41 37.07 3.27
C PRO A 450 -3.60 36.47 4.41
N LEU A 451 -3.12 35.23 4.25
CA LEU A 451 -2.38 34.51 5.30
C LEU A 451 -0.86 34.53 5.12
N GLY A 452 -0.35 35.06 4.01
CA GLY A 452 1.08 35.15 3.73
C GLY A 452 1.58 33.99 2.88
N THR A 453 2.73 33.40 3.25
CA THR A 453 3.39 32.30 2.52
C THR A 453 3.83 31.21 3.49
N VAL A 454 4.01 29.99 2.98
CA VAL A 454 4.53 28.84 3.74
C VAL A 454 5.91 29.15 4.31
N GLN A 455 6.12 28.95 5.62
CA GLN A 455 7.39 29.24 6.29
C GLN A 455 8.27 28.00 6.44
N SER A 456 9.58 28.18 6.31
CA SER A 456 10.58 27.10 6.51
C SER A 456 10.52 26.43 7.88
N ALA A 457 10.02 27.14 8.90
CA ALA A 457 9.91 26.63 10.26
C ALA A 457 8.73 25.66 10.49
N TRP A 458 7.86 25.45 9.49
CA TRP A 458 6.65 24.65 9.71
C TRP A 458 6.91 23.15 9.72
N GLY A 459 8.04 22.67 9.18
CA GLY A 459 8.29 21.24 8.97
C GLY A 459 7.68 20.77 7.65
N THR A 460 7.97 19.55 7.25
CA THR A 460 7.66 19.00 5.92
C THR A 460 7.43 17.50 6.05
N GLY A 461 6.66 16.87 5.15
CA GLY A 461 6.17 15.49 5.34
C GLY A 461 5.07 15.33 6.40
N ASN A 462 4.75 16.40 7.14
CA ASN A 462 3.66 16.42 8.12
C ASN A 462 2.32 16.76 7.48
N ALA A 463 1.25 16.31 8.13
CA ALA A 463 -0.13 16.62 7.78
C ALA A 463 -0.57 17.92 8.48
N TYR A 464 -0.55 19.04 7.76
CA TYR A 464 -0.94 20.35 8.31
C TYR A 464 -2.42 20.64 8.13
N ARG A 465 -2.97 21.43 9.06
CA ARG A 465 -4.30 22.03 8.97
C ARG A 465 -4.29 23.45 9.51
N LEU A 466 -5.09 24.31 8.91
CA LEU A 466 -5.41 25.64 9.43
C LEU A 466 -6.66 25.55 10.30
N LYS A 467 -6.61 26.14 11.49
CA LYS A 467 -7.75 26.38 12.38
C LYS A 467 -8.12 27.85 12.33
N VAL A 468 -9.35 28.15 11.92
CA VAL A 468 -9.91 29.50 11.98
C VAL A 468 -10.82 29.59 13.20
N VAL A 469 -10.70 30.63 14.03
CA VAL A 469 -11.51 30.86 15.23
C VAL A 469 -12.00 32.29 15.28
N GLY A 470 -13.32 32.48 15.31
CA GLY A 470 -14.01 33.74 15.56
C GLY A 470 -14.45 33.90 17.01
N ASP A 471 -14.43 35.12 17.52
CA ASP A 471 -14.99 35.47 18.83
C ASP A 471 -16.53 35.43 18.89
N ASP A 472 -17.19 35.32 17.74
CA ASP A 472 -18.60 34.97 17.56
C ASP A 472 -18.86 33.46 17.65
N LEU A 473 -17.89 32.69 18.15
CA LEU A 473 -17.93 31.23 18.37
C LEU A 473 -18.00 30.42 17.06
N LYS A 474 -17.66 31.02 15.92
CA LYS A 474 -17.43 30.30 14.66
C LYS A 474 -16.02 29.73 14.64
N PHE A 475 -15.86 28.47 14.21
CA PHE A 475 -14.54 27.95 13.90
C PHE A 475 -14.61 26.89 12.80
N GLY A 476 -13.46 26.62 12.19
CA GLY A 476 -13.35 25.64 11.11
C GLY A 476 -11.92 25.19 10.94
N TRP A 477 -11.77 24.04 10.29
CA TRP A 477 -10.48 23.47 9.93
C TRP A 477 -10.34 23.42 8.40
N SER A 478 -9.15 23.66 7.87
CA SER A 478 -8.85 23.41 6.45
C SER A 478 -8.68 21.93 6.14
N GLY A 479 -8.65 21.62 4.83
CA GLY A 479 -8.01 20.44 4.23
C GLY A 479 -6.74 20.01 4.95
N VAL A 480 -6.44 18.71 4.94
CA VAL A 480 -5.06 18.27 5.20
C VAL A 480 -4.24 18.62 3.95
N PHE A 481 -3.20 19.42 4.14
CA PHE A 481 -2.19 19.64 3.13
C PHE A 481 -0.84 19.16 3.65
N GLY A 482 -0.07 18.58 2.76
CA GLY A 482 1.34 18.32 3.02
C GLY A 482 2.11 19.60 2.73
N ILE A 483 3.02 19.97 3.64
CA ILE A 483 4.11 20.84 3.21
C ILE A 483 5.17 19.88 2.67
N PHE A 484 5.33 19.91 1.36
CA PHE A 484 6.48 19.33 0.70
C PHE A 484 7.65 20.27 0.96
N GLY A 485 8.74 19.74 1.46
CA GLY A 485 9.97 20.25 0.90
C GLY A 485 10.16 19.35 -0.29
N ALA A 486 10.13 19.94 -1.48
CA ALA A 486 11.15 19.49 -2.40
C ALA A 486 12.42 19.87 -1.64
N GLY A 487 13.01 18.91 -0.91
CA GLY A 487 13.85 19.24 0.23
C GLY A 487 14.89 20.27 -0.19
N ALA A 488 15.06 21.31 0.63
CA ALA A 488 15.26 22.67 0.13
C ALA A 488 16.38 22.74 -0.94
N TRP A 489 15.97 22.63 -2.22
CA TRP A 489 16.94 22.35 -3.26
C TRP A 489 17.76 23.60 -3.49
N SER A 490 19.07 23.45 -3.36
CA SER A 490 20.01 24.54 -3.61
C SER A 490 21.12 24.07 -4.52
N GLU A 491 21.67 24.99 -5.33
CA GLU A 491 22.94 24.67 -5.99
C GLU A 491 24.05 24.69 -4.93
N ALA A 492 24.78 23.58 -4.80
CA ALA A 492 25.91 23.51 -3.90
C ALA A 492 26.98 24.54 -4.31
N GLY A 493 27.45 25.34 -3.35
CA GLY A 493 28.39 26.42 -3.60
C GLY A 493 29.84 26.02 -3.37
N GLY A 494 30.70 26.05 -4.41
CA GLY A 494 32.15 25.87 -4.27
C GLY A 494 32.74 25.00 -5.37
N ALA A 495 33.86 25.46 -5.98
CA ALA A 495 34.52 24.93 -7.19
C ALA A 495 33.58 24.70 -8.41
N PRO A 496 33.99 24.96 -9.65
CA PRO A 496 33.19 24.52 -10.79
C PRO A 496 33.27 22.99 -10.86
N LEU A 497 32.31 22.30 -10.24
CA LEU A 497 31.92 20.93 -10.59
C LEU A 497 31.20 20.97 -11.95
N ASP A 498 31.81 21.62 -12.93
CA ASP A 498 31.30 21.86 -14.26
C ASP A 498 32.48 21.70 -15.23
N ASP A 499 32.26 20.89 -16.26
CA ASP A 499 33.24 20.60 -17.30
C ASP A 499 33.09 21.53 -18.53
N GLY A 500 32.17 22.50 -18.48
CA GLY A 500 31.91 23.43 -19.57
C GLY A 500 31.04 22.84 -20.68
N GLY A 501 30.24 21.81 -20.36
CA GLY A 501 29.24 21.19 -21.24
C GLY A 501 29.75 20.02 -22.09
N ALA A 502 30.84 19.39 -21.67
CA ALA A 502 31.39 18.18 -22.28
C ALA A 502 30.90 16.88 -21.62
N GLY A 503 30.25 16.98 -20.46
CA GLY A 503 29.79 15.87 -19.61
C GLY A 503 28.97 14.81 -20.34
N GLN A 504 29.25 13.55 -20.03
CA GLN A 504 28.52 12.39 -20.51
C GLN A 504 27.85 11.63 -19.36
N SER A 505 28.56 11.46 -18.24
CA SER A 505 28.02 10.81 -17.05
C SER A 505 28.80 11.17 -15.78
N ALA A 506 28.27 10.72 -14.66
CA ALA A 506 28.82 10.92 -13.32
C ALA A 506 28.74 9.60 -12.52
N SER A 507 29.78 9.29 -11.77
CA SER A 507 29.81 8.13 -10.86
C SER A 507 30.33 8.53 -9.49
N TRP A 508 29.61 8.13 -8.45
CA TRP A 508 29.95 8.35 -7.06
C TRP A 508 30.64 7.13 -6.44
N GLY A 509 31.69 7.34 -5.66
CA GLY A 509 32.35 6.29 -4.87
C GLY A 509 33.42 6.87 -3.95
N ASP A 510 33.56 6.36 -2.73
CA ASP A 510 34.64 6.75 -1.81
C ASP A 510 35.95 6.04 -2.21
N CYS A 511 36.79 6.70 -3.01
CA CYS A 511 38.01 6.11 -3.56
C CYS A 511 39.28 6.47 -2.76
N ASP A 512 39.22 7.44 -1.85
CA ASP A 512 40.32 7.77 -0.96
C ASP A 512 40.14 7.23 0.48
N GLY A 513 38.98 6.64 0.78
CA GLY A 513 38.66 5.95 2.02
C GLY A 513 38.43 6.89 3.20
N VAL A 514 38.10 8.16 2.94
CA VAL A 514 37.87 9.16 3.99
C VAL A 514 36.41 9.28 4.41
N GLY A 515 35.52 8.49 3.82
CA GLY A 515 34.09 8.41 4.16
C GLY A 515 33.20 9.45 3.46
N GLY A 516 33.73 10.18 2.48
CA GLY A 516 32.97 11.11 1.63
C GLY A 516 32.83 10.55 0.22
N ALA A 517 31.67 10.73 -0.42
CA ALA A 517 31.49 10.29 -1.80
C ALA A 517 32.33 11.14 -2.77
N ASP A 518 33.22 10.51 -3.54
CA ASP A 518 34.01 11.17 -4.57
C ASP A 518 33.29 11.13 -5.92
N LEU A 519 33.41 12.22 -6.68
CA LEU A 519 32.75 12.39 -7.97
C LEU A 519 33.73 12.16 -9.12
N TYR A 520 33.44 11.21 -9.99
CA TYR A 520 34.13 11.08 -11.27
C TYR A 520 33.23 11.46 -12.45
N LEU A 521 33.74 12.35 -13.31
CA LEU A 521 33.02 12.88 -14.47
C LEU A 521 33.65 12.39 -15.77
N SER A 522 32.84 11.73 -16.59
CA SER A 522 33.22 11.30 -17.94
C SER A 522 32.89 12.37 -18.98
N ASN A 523 33.85 12.71 -19.83
CA ASN A 523 33.74 13.77 -20.81
C ASN A 523 33.86 13.28 -22.27
N SER A 524 33.25 14.03 -23.19
CA SER A 524 33.23 13.71 -24.63
C SER A 524 34.31 14.41 -25.46
N SER A 525 34.84 15.55 -24.98
CA SER A 525 35.77 16.40 -25.75
C SER A 525 36.82 17.15 -24.93
N SER A 526 36.85 16.91 -23.61
CA SER A 526 37.82 17.43 -22.63
C SER A 526 38.38 16.28 -21.80
N ALA A 527 39.31 16.57 -20.88
CA ALA A 527 39.76 15.59 -19.90
C ALA A 527 38.61 15.23 -18.95
N ASN A 528 38.56 13.97 -18.50
CA ASN A 528 37.71 13.56 -17.38
C ASN A 528 38.19 14.22 -16.08
N HIS A 529 37.31 14.27 -15.08
CA HIS A 529 37.60 14.90 -13.80
C HIS A 529 37.31 13.97 -12.63
N LEU A 530 38.14 14.04 -11.59
CA LEU A 530 37.93 13.38 -10.30
C LEU A 530 37.91 14.47 -9.23
N TYR A 531 36.90 14.45 -8.36
CA TYR A 531 36.77 15.36 -7.23
C TYR A 531 36.61 14.57 -5.95
N PHE A 532 37.52 14.79 -5.00
CA PHE A 532 37.47 14.18 -3.69
C PHE A 532 36.48 14.92 -2.79
N GLY A 533 35.49 14.22 -2.26
CA GLY A 533 34.48 14.75 -1.35
C GLY A 533 34.93 14.63 0.11
N ASP A 534 34.68 15.65 0.93
CA ASP A 534 35.03 15.62 2.35
C ASP A 534 33.91 15.09 3.27
N GLY A 535 32.77 14.69 2.68
CA GLY A 535 31.59 14.21 3.40
C GLY A 535 30.82 15.31 4.15
N VAL A 536 31.16 16.59 3.92
CA VAL A 536 30.43 17.76 4.47
C VAL A 536 30.17 18.80 3.37
N GLY A 537 30.04 18.36 2.13
CA GLY A 537 29.63 19.16 0.98
C GLY A 537 30.75 19.96 0.30
N SER A 538 32.02 19.72 0.61
CA SER A 538 33.15 20.37 -0.09
C SER A 538 33.95 19.38 -0.94
N PHE A 539 34.43 19.88 -2.08
CA PHE A 539 35.15 19.08 -3.07
C PHE A 539 36.54 19.63 -3.38
N ALA A 540 37.52 18.73 -3.45
CA ALA A 540 38.88 19.02 -3.90
C ALA A 540 39.14 18.39 -5.28
N ASP A 541 39.66 19.19 -6.22
CA ASP A 541 40.03 18.67 -7.55
C ASP A 541 41.22 17.69 -7.43
N GLY A 542 40.93 16.42 -7.72
CA GLY A 542 41.86 15.30 -7.77
C GLY A 542 42.29 14.94 -9.20
N SER A 543 41.88 15.71 -10.21
CA SER A 543 42.12 15.40 -11.62
C SER A 543 43.61 15.39 -11.94
N ALA A 544 44.19 14.19 -12.03
CA ALA A 544 45.58 13.97 -12.38
C ALA A 544 45.79 12.64 -13.11
N PRO A 545 46.89 12.47 -13.86
CA PRO A 545 47.22 11.19 -14.47
C PRO A 545 47.36 10.09 -13.42
N PRO A 546 46.87 8.87 -13.69
CA PRO A 546 46.37 8.40 -14.99
C PRO A 546 44.87 8.62 -15.28
N VAL A 547 44.09 9.18 -14.35
CA VAL A 547 42.61 9.22 -14.44
C VAL A 547 42.05 10.46 -15.17
N ASP A 548 42.85 11.51 -15.41
CA ASP A 548 42.50 12.72 -16.20
C ASP A 548 42.49 12.47 -17.72
N VAL A 549 41.83 11.39 -18.13
CA VAL A 549 41.86 10.86 -19.49
C VAL A 549 41.19 11.82 -20.48
N ASN A 550 41.88 12.12 -21.58
CA ASN A 550 41.34 12.93 -22.68
C ASN A 550 40.69 12.06 -23.77
N GLY A 551 39.60 12.56 -24.36
CA GLY A 551 38.91 11.99 -25.52
C GLY A 551 37.45 11.68 -25.20
N PHE A 552 36.82 10.73 -25.90
CA PHE A 552 35.40 10.42 -25.69
C PHE A 552 35.23 9.25 -24.71
N SER A 553 34.98 9.61 -23.45
CA SER A 553 34.52 8.70 -22.39
C SER A 553 32.99 8.70 -22.34
N ARG A 554 32.38 7.51 -22.34
CA ARG A 554 30.92 7.36 -22.36
C ARG A 554 30.31 7.23 -20.97
N GLY A 555 31.01 6.50 -20.10
CA GLY A 555 30.58 6.16 -18.76
C GLY A 555 31.77 5.65 -17.94
N ALA A 556 31.64 5.70 -16.62
CA ALA A 556 32.60 5.10 -15.69
C ALA A 556 31.84 4.52 -14.50
N ALA A 557 32.42 3.51 -13.85
CA ALA A 557 31.89 2.95 -12.64
C ALA A 557 33.01 2.45 -11.73
N TRP A 558 32.73 2.54 -10.44
CA TRP A 558 33.57 2.12 -9.33
C TRP A 558 33.21 0.70 -8.89
N ALA A 559 34.23 -0.12 -8.64
CA ALA A 559 34.09 -1.41 -7.96
C ALA A 559 35.43 -1.81 -7.32
N ASP A 560 35.40 -2.60 -6.26
CA ASP A 560 36.61 -3.22 -5.72
C ASP A 560 36.87 -4.55 -6.45
N ILE A 561 37.82 -4.56 -7.39
CA ILE A 561 38.02 -5.71 -8.31
C ILE A 561 38.99 -6.75 -7.74
N ASP A 562 39.78 -6.42 -6.73
CA ASP A 562 40.73 -7.35 -6.10
C ASP A 562 40.46 -7.60 -4.61
N ASN A 563 39.30 -7.14 -4.12
CA ASN A 563 38.78 -7.29 -2.78
C ASN A 563 39.73 -6.75 -1.70
N ASP A 564 40.46 -5.66 -2.01
CA ASP A 564 41.43 -5.05 -1.09
C ASP A 564 40.83 -3.92 -0.23
N GLY A 565 39.61 -3.49 -0.55
CA GLY A 565 38.86 -2.44 0.13
C GLY A 565 38.96 -1.06 -0.52
N ASP A 566 39.75 -0.90 -1.58
CA ASP A 566 39.86 0.36 -2.33
C ASP A 566 39.02 0.27 -3.62
N LEU A 567 38.23 1.31 -3.93
CA LEU A 567 37.44 1.33 -5.16
C LEU A 567 38.32 1.58 -6.40
N ASP A 568 38.24 0.68 -7.39
CA ASP A 568 38.87 0.76 -8.69
C ASP A 568 37.93 1.36 -9.75
N LEU A 569 38.51 1.95 -10.79
CA LEU A 569 37.75 2.67 -11.81
C LEU A 569 37.82 1.96 -13.17
N TYR A 570 36.66 1.59 -13.71
CA TYR A 570 36.55 1.15 -15.10
C TYR A 570 35.89 2.22 -15.97
N LEU A 571 36.62 2.67 -16.98
CA LEU A 571 36.25 3.77 -17.86
C LEU A 571 35.89 3.24 -19.25
N LEU A 572 34.64 3.44 -19.67
CA LEU A 572 34.18 3.11 -21.01
C LEU A 572 34.52 4.20 -21.99
N ARG A 573 35.08 3.78 -23.12
CA ARG A 573 35.46 4.67 -24.21
C ARG A 573 34.70 4.33 -25.48
N THR A 574 34.44 5.34 -26.29
CA THR A 574 33.67 5.20 -27.52
C THR A 574 34.32 5.92 -28.70
N GLY A 575 33.73 5.81 -29.89
CA GLY A 575 34.32 6.40 -31.09
C GLY A 575 35.57 5.67 -31.60
N GLY A 576 35.76 4.41 -31.20
CA GLY A 576 36.93 3.58 -31.55
C GLY A 576 38.11 3.72 -30.60
N GLU A 577 37.93 4.43 -29.48
CA GLU A 577 38.88 4.46 -28.36
C GLU A 577 38.61 3.27 -27.44
N THR A 578 39.67 2.65 -26.90
CA THR A 578 39.60 1.45 -26.06
C THR A 578 39.34 1.78 -24.59
N ASN A 579 38.61 0.91 -23.88
CA ASN A 579 38.30 1.07 -22.46
C ASN A 579 39.59 1.03 -21.60
N LEU A 580 39.51 1.61 -20.40
CA LEU A 580 40.64 1.71 -19.47
C LEU A 580 40.21 1.24 -18.08
N LEU A 581 41.07 0.46 -17.42
CA LEU A 581 40.89 -0.02 -16.05
C LEU A 581 42.02 0.51 -15.18
N PHE A 582 41.65 1.23 -14.12
CA PHE A 582 42.60 1.81 -13.17
C PHE A 582 42.43 1.13 -11.83
N ARG A 583 43.49 0.47 -11.38
CA ARG A 583 43.55 -0.05 -10.02
C ARG A 583 43.87 1.08 -9.05
N ASN A 584 43.16 1.15 -7.95
CA ASN A 584 43.40 2.06 -6.86
C ASN A 584 44.15 1.33 -5.74
N ASP A 585 45.11 2.01 -5.12
CA ASP A 585 45.78 1.52 -3.92
C ASP A 585 45.88 2.71 -2.95
N ALA A 586 44.89 2.85 -2.06
CA ALA A 586 44.72 3.95 -1.11
C ALA A 586 44.84 5.36 -1.74
N GLY A 587 44.02 5.63 -2.76
CA GLY A 587 43.98 6.89 -3.52
C GLY A 587 45.08 7.05 -4.58
N THR A 588 45.89 6.01 -4.82
CA THR A 588 46.92 6.01 -5.86
C THR A 588 46.53 5.14 -7.05
N PHE A 589 46.20 5.77 -8.17
CA PHE A 589 45.74 5.07 -9.37
C PHE A 589 46.88 4.55 -10.26
N THR A 590 46.75 3.31 -10.70
CA THR A 590 47.62 2.64 -11.68
C THR A 590 46.80 2.14 -12.87
N ASP A 591 47.16 2.54 -14.09
CA ASP A 591 46.59 1.96 -15.32
C ASP A 591 47.05 0.51 -15.48
N ILE A 592 46.12 -0.44 -15.32
CA ILE A 592 46.35 -1.88 -15.46
C ILE A 592 45.70 -2.44 -16.74
N THR A 593 45.32 -1.56 -17.67
CA THR A 593 44.59 -1.91 -18.89
C THR A 593 45.35 -2.94 -19.74
N ALA A 594 44.86 -4.17 -19.75
CA ALA A 594 45.41 -5.26 -20.56
C ALA A 594 44.40 -6.38 -20.78
N GLY A 595 44.53 -7.14 -21.87
CA GLY A 595 43.67 -8.30 -22.14
C GLY A 595 42.27 -7.90 -22.60
N ASP A 596 41.25 -8.59 -22.08
CA ASP A 596 39.88 -8.49 -22.58
C ASP A 596 39.14 -7.22 -22.11
N VAL A 597 39.57 -6.60 -21.00
CA VAL A 597 39.00 -5.32 -20.50
C VAL A 597 39.20 -4.14 -21.44
N VAL A 598 40.15 -4.24 -22.38
CA VAL A 598 40.43 -3.20 -23.38
C VAL A 598 39.19 -2.92 -24.25
N GLY A 599 38.37 -3.95 -24.48
CA GLY A 599 37.24 -3.89 -25.40
C GLY A 599 37.66 -3.52 -26.83
N ASP A 600 36.68 -3.16 -27.66
CA ASP A 600 36.91 -2.77 -29.05
C ASP A 600 36.36 -1.37 -29.42
N GLY A 601 36.05 -0.58 -28.39
CA GLY A 601 35.78 0.87 -28.47
C GLY A 601 34.39 1.27 -28.94
N TYR A 602 33.40 0.40 -28.67
CA TYR A 602 31.98 0.61 -28.98
C TYR A 602 31.06 0.42 -27.77
N SER A 603 31.62 0.51 -26.57
CA SER A 603 30.89 0.42 -25.31
C SER A 603 29.87 1.54 -25.18
N SER A 604 28.65 1.16 -24.79
CA SER A 604 27.61 2.09 -24.39
C SER A 604 27.57 2.25 -22.89
N ASP A 605 27.51 1.15 -22.15
CA ASP A 605 27.23 1.13 -20.71
C ASP A 605 27.84 -0.10 -20.05
N LEU A 606 27.97 -0.08 -18.73
CA LEU A 606 28.50 -1.21 -17.95
C LEU A 606 27.70 -1.41 -16.65
N ALA A 607 27.64 -2.64 -16.17
CA ALA A 607 27.13 -2.95 -14.85
C ALA A 607 28.00 -4.00 -14.16
N TRP A 608 28.40 -3.70 -12.93
CA TRP A 608 29.14 -4.60 -12.05
C TRP A 608 28.19 -5.61 -11.39
N GLY A 609 28.60 -6.86 -11.27
CA GLY A 609 27.85 -7.91 -10.60
C GLY A 609 28.65 -9.19 -10.51
N ASP A 610 28.52 -9.91 -9.40
CA ASP A 610 29.08 -11.26 -9.22
C ASP A 610 28.09 -12.26 -9.84
N TYR A 611 28.27 -12.61 -11.11
CA TYR A 611 27.25 -13.36 -11.86
C TYR A 611 27.32 -14.88 -11.61
N ASP A 612 28.45 -15.39 -11.12
CA ASP A 612 28.65 -16.81 -10.85
C ASP A 612 28.85 -17.15 -9.35
N GLY A 613 28.75 -16.14 -8.48
CA GLY A 613 28.73 -16.30 -7.03
C GLY A 613 30.09 -16.68 -6.45
N ASP A 614 31.19 -16.30 -7.12
CA ASP A 614 32.54 -16.67 -6.71
C ASP A 614 33.18 -15.69 -5.70
N GLY A 615 32.48 -14.58 -5.40
CA GLY A 615 32.90 -13.54 -4.47
C GLY A 615 33.80 -12.49 -5.11
N LEU A 616 34.02 -12.53 -6.42
CA LEU A 616 34.70 -11.49 -7.20
C LEU A 616 33.65 -10.75 -8.03
N VAL A 617 33.81 -9.44 -8.15
CA VAL A 617 32.90 -8.67 -9.00
C VAL A 617 33.28 -8.83 -10.47
N ASP A 618 32.32 -9.20 -11.31
CA ASP A 618 32.44 -9.26 -12.76
C ASP A 618 31.76 -8.05 -13.42
N VAL A 619 31.95 -7.87 -14.72
CA VAL A 619 31.30 -6.77 -15.45
C VAL A 619 30.66 -7.21 -16.75
N TYR A 620 29.42 -6.78 -16.94
CA TYR A 620 28.75 -6.80 -18.24
C TYR A 620 28.92 -5.46 -18.93
N VAL A 621 29.32 -5.47 -20.20
CA VAL A 621 29.52 -4.26 -21.01
C VAL A 621 28.62 -4.33 -22.23
N ALA A 622 27.62 -3.45 -22.28
CA ALA A 622 26.74 -3.28 -23.43
C ALA A 622 27.45 -2.54 -24.57
N GLN A 623 27.20 -2.95 -25.81
CA GLN A 623 27.85 -2.39 -27.01
C GLN A 623 26.86 -2.07 -28.14
N VAL A 624 27.06 -0.91 -28.79
CA VAL A 624 26.12 -0.43 -29.83
C VAL A 624 26.32 -1.13 -31.18
N TYR A 625 27.56 -1.43 -31.58
CA TYR A 625 27.85 -1.98 -32.92
C TYR A 625 28.54 -3.33 -32.90
N LYS A 626 28.75 -3.89 -31.72
CA LYS A 626 29.54 -5.08 -31.45
C LYS A 626 28.80 -5.99 -30.48
N PRO A 627 29.16 -7.29 -30.41
CA PRO A 627 28.62 -8.14 -29.36
C PRO A 627 28.97 -7.56 -27.98
N ASP A 628 28.03 -7.69 -27.05
CA ASP A 628 28.26 -7.33 -25.66
C ASP A 628 29.36 -8.22 -25.04
N LEU A 629 29.96 -7.74 -23.95
CA LEU A 629 31.01 -8.45 -23.23
C LEU A 629 30.49 -8.86 -21.85
N LEU A 630 30.86 -10.06 -21.42
CA LEU A 630 30.79 -10.48 -20.03
C LEU A 630 32.23 -10.79 -19.64
N LEU A 631 32.82 -9.91 -18.84
CA LEU A 631 34.20 -9.99 -18.42
C LEU A 631 34.23 -10.61 -17.02
N HIS A 632 34.64 -11.87 -16.95
CA HIS A 632 34.78 -12.61 -15.72
C HIS A 632 36.11 -12.28 -15.04
N ASN A 633 36.05 -11.92 -13.76
CA ASN A 633 37.20 -11.53 -12.96
C ASN A 633 38.00 -12.75 -12.50
N LEU A 634 39.31 -12.74 -12.72
CA LEU A 634 40.19 -13.86 -12.36
C LEU A 634 40.85 -13.68 -10.98
N GLY A 635 40.58 -12.56 -10.30
CA GLY A 635 41.06 -12.26 -8.95
C GLY A 635 42.51 -11.78 -8.86
N ASP A 636 43.17 -11.54 -9.99
CA ASP A 636 44.53 -10.99 -10.06
C ASP A 636 44.59 -9.64 -10.81
N GLY A 637 43.44 -8.97 -10.92
CA GLY A 637 43.26 -7.75 -11.71
C GLY A 637 43.14 -8.01 -13.22
N SER A 638 43.10 -9.27 -13.66
CA SER A 638 42.83 -9.63 -15.05
C SER A 638 41.43 -10.21 -15.24
N PHE A 639 40.88 -10.01 -16.44
CA PHE A 639 39.54 -10.48 -16.80
C PHE A 639 39.59 -11.32 -18.07
N ALA A 640 38.66 -12.28 -18.16
CA ALA A 640 38.42 -13.09 -19.34
C ALA A 640 37.03 -12.78 -19.92
N ASN A 641 36.95 -12.51 -21.22
CA ASN A 641 35.66 -12.40 -21.89
C ASN A 641 35.05 -13.79 -22.09
N VAL A 642 34.00 -14.08 -21.33
CA VAL A 642 33.25 -15.34 -21.37
C VAL A 642 31.90 -15.20 -22.07
N ALA A 643 31.64 -14.05 -22.71
CA ALA A 643 30.38 -13.79 -23.42
C ALA A 643 30.07 -14.91 -24.44
N ALA A 644 29.02 -15.66 -24.15
CA ALA A 644 28.45 -16.69 -25.01
C ALA A 644 26.94 -16.47 -25.14
N SER A 645 26.29 -17.10 -26.13
CA SER A 645 24.84 -17.05 -26.24
C SER A 645 24.18 -17.64 -24.97
N PRO A 646 23.16 -16.99 -24.39
CA PRO A 646 22.41 -15.85 -24.93
C PRO A 646 23.00 -14.46 -24.69
N LEU A 647 23.93 -14.31 -23.74
CA LEU A 647 24.51 -13.03 -23.32
C LEU A 647 25.34 -12.30 -24.38
N GLY A 648 26.07 -13.01 -25.24
CA GLY A 648 26.85 -12.43 -26.35
C GLY A 648 26.00 -11.96 -27.55
N ASN A 649 24.90 -11.23 -27.31
CA ASN A 649 23.92 -10.84 -28.33
C ASN A 649 24.49 -9.83 -29.35
N ALA A 650 23.91 -9.78 -30.55
CA ALA A 650 24.42 -9.02 -31.70
C ALA A 650 24.06 -7.51 -31.64
N GLY A 651 24.79 -6.74 -30.84
CA GLY A 651 24.87 -5.28 -30.89
C GLY A 651 23.60 -4.51 -30.53
N TRP A 652 23.69 -3.18 -30.58
CA TRP A 652 22.65 -2.22 -30.20
C TRP A 652 22.28 -2.20 -28.71
N GLY A 653 23.16 -2.72 -27.84
CA GLY A 653 23.07 -2.51 -26.39
C GLY A 653 23.10 -1.02 -26.06
N ARG A 654 22.30 -0.63 -25.06
CA ARG A 654 22.22 0.74 -24.56
C ARG A 654 22.51 0.82 -23.08
N SER A 655 21.95 -0.10 -22.30
CA SER A 655 22.14 -0.21 -20.85
C SER A 655 21.99 -1.66 -20.40
N ALA A 656 22.75 -2.02 -19.36
CA ALA A 656 22.75 -3.33 -18.72
C ALA A 656 22.48 -3.11 -17.23
N ASN A 657 21.58 -3.91 -16.64
CA ASN A 657 21.10 -3.67 -15.28
C ASN A 657 20.97 -5.02 -14.56
N TRP A 658 21.74 -5.22 -13.50
CA TRP A 658 21.70 -6.45 -12.71
C TRP A 658 20.64 -6.36 -11.62
N GLY A 659 19.92 -7.44 -11.35
CA GLY A 659 18.97 -7.52 -10.23
C GLY A 659 18.48 -8.95 -10.01
N ASP A 660 18.26 -9.35 -8.77
CA ASP A 660 17.61 -10.63 -8.43
C ASP A 660 16.09 -10.48 -8.62
N ALA A 661 15.64 -10.71 -9.85
CA ALA A 661 14.29 -10.34 -10.27
C ALA A 661 13.27 -11.45 -10.01
N ASP A 662 13.69 -12.68 -9.74
CA ASP A 662 12.79 -13.78 -9.34
C ASP A 662 12.99 -14.28 -7.89
N GLY A 663 13.88 -13.63 -7.14
CA GLY A 663 14.08 -13.81 -5.69
C GLY A 663 14.80 -15.11 -5.35
N ASP A 664 15.55 -15.68 -6.29
CA ASP A 664 16.28 -16.95 -6.10
C ASP A 664 17.70 -16.76 -5.54
N GLY A 665 18.17 -15.52 -5.47
CA GLY A 665 19.47 -15.12 -4.92
C GLY A 665 20.57 -14.98 -5.98
N ASP A 666 20.30 -15.30 -7.24
CA ASP A 666 21.25 -15.14 -8.34
C ASP A 666 20.94 -13.84 -9.12
N LEU A 667 21.97 -13.08 -9.52
CA LEU A 667 21.75 -11.84 -10.28
C LEU A 667 21.29 -12.13 -11.71
N ASP A 668 20.11 -11.62 -12.07
CA ASP A 668 19.58 -11.61 -13.44
C ASP A 668 19.99 -10.34 -14.19
N LEU A 669 19.99 -10.42 -15.53
CA LEU A 669 20.36 -9.30 -16.39
C LEU A 669 19.19 -8.78 -17.22
N TYR A 670 18.87 -7.49 -17.05
CA TYR A 670 18.01 -6.76 -17.99
C TYR A 670 18.83 -5.89 -18.94
N LEU A 671 18.71 -6.17 -20.23
CA LEU A 671 19.44 -5.51 -21.31
C LEU A 671 18.50 -4.62 -22.11
N VAL A 672 18.72 -3.31 -22.02
CA VAL A 672 18.05 -2.29 -22.82
C VAL A 672 18.77 -2.12 -24.14
N ARG A 673 18.01 -2.09 -25.24
CA ARG A 673 18.56 -2.03 -26.61
C ARG A 673 17.85 -0.98 -27.45
N SER A 674 18.51 -0.56 -28.53
CA SER A 674 17.80 0.07 -29.67
C SER A 674 17.04 -1.00 -30.45
N GLY A 675 15.88 -1.41 -29.93
CA GLY A 675 15.06 -2.50 -30.45
C GLY A 675 14.39 -3.30 -29.33
N THR A 676 14.24 -4.60 -29.51
CA THR A 676 13.69 -5.48 -28.46
C THR A 676 14.67 -5.60 -27.30
N ASN A 677 14.20 -5.30 -26.09
CA ASN A 677 14.93 -5.51 -24.84
C ASN A 677 14.94 -7.00 -24.47
N TYR A 678 15.87 -7.41 -23.61
CA TYR A 678 16.00 -8.79 -23.16
C TYR A 678 16.11 -8.89 -21.65
N TYR A 679 15.43 -9.86 -21.08
CA TYR A 679 15.61 -10.30 -19.71
C TYR A 679 16.22 -11.70 -19.72
N TYR A 680 17.45 -11.80 -19.21
CA TYR A 680 18.18 -13.05 -19.07
C TYR A 680 18.18 -13.49 -17.62
N ARG A 681 17.49 -14.58 -17.34
CA ARG A 681 17.49 -15.21 -16.03
C ARG A 681 18.77 -16.02 -15.82
N ASN A 682 19.44 -15.81 -14.71
CA ASN A 682 20.57 -16.63 -14.29
C ASN A 682 20.07 -17.96 -13.73
N ASN A 683 20.70 -19.07 -14.10
CA ASN A 683 20.28 -20.40 -13.63
C ASN A 683 21.08 -20.89 -12.40
N GLY A 684 21.95 -20.05 -11.83
CA GLY A 684 22.80 -20.37 -10.68
C GLY A 684 23.99 -21.30 -10.98
N ASP A 685 24.25 -21.60 -12.25
CA ASP A 685 25.35 -22.44 -12.70
C ASP A 685 26.26 -21.74 -13.73
N GLY A 686 26.20 -20.40 -13.77
CA GLY A 686 26.88 -19.55 -14.74
C GLY A 686 26.28 -19.59 -16.14
N SER A 687 25.12 -20.25 -16.32
CA SER A 687 24.35 -20.23 -17.57
C SER A 687 23.10 -19.35 -17.46
N PHE A 688 22.66 -18.81 -18.60
CA PHE A 688 21.53 -17.89 -18.67
C PHE A 688 20.43 -18.38 -19.62
N THR A 689 19.19 -18.05 -19.27
CA THR A 689 18.00 -18.32 -20.07
C THR A 689 17.35 -17.01 -20.51
N ASP A 690 17.07 -16.85 -21.80
CA ASP A 690 16.21 -15.75 -22.28
C ASP A 690 14.77 -15.99 -21.81
N ALA A 691 14.37 -15.25 -20.78
CA ALA A 691 13.09 -15.37 -20.09
C ALA A 691 12.11 -14.23 -20.46
N THR A 692 12.54 -13.29 -21.30
CA THR A 692 11.80 -12.08 -21.74
C THR A 692 10.30 -12.31 -21.99
N TYR A 693 9.96 -13.29 -22.83
CA TYR A 693 8.56 -13.59 -23.17
C TYR A 693 7.84 -14.42 -22.11
N ALA A 694 8.58 -15.25 -21.37
CA ALA A 694 8.00 -16.17 -20.40
C ALA A 694 7.55 -15.43 -19.13
N THR A 695 8.23 -14.33 -18.78
CA THR A 695 7.95 -13.54 -17.59
C THR A 695 7.12 -12.28 -17.87
N GLY A 696 6.89 -11.91 -19.14
CA GLY A 696 6.07 -10.74 -19.49
C GLY A 696 6.84 -9.43 -19.64
N LEU A 697 8.17 -9.43 -19.47
CA LEU A 697 9.08 -8.29 -19.70
C LEU A 697 9.32 -8.00 -21.18
N THR A 698 8.25 -7.91 -21.95
CA THR A 698 8.34 -7.57 -23.37
C THR A 698 8.23 -6.07 -23.56
N ASP A 699 9.34 -5.41 -23.87
CA ASP A 699 9.34 -4.06 -24.42
C ASP A 699 10.08 -4.02 -25.77
N SER A 700 9.46 -3.35 -26.72
CA SER A 700 10.01 -3.11 -28.06
C SER A 700 10.20 -1.63 -28.35
N GLY A 701 10.14 -0.78 -27.32
CA GLY A 701 10.52 0.62 -27.40
C GLY A 701 12.00 0.80 -27.74
N ASN A 702 12.37 1.98 -28.23
CA ASN A 702 13.78 2.34 -28.34
C ASN A 702 14.25 2.85 -26.97
N GLY A 703 14.69 1.94 -26.12
CA GLY A 703 15.10 2.25 -24.76
C GLY A 703 16.47 2.92 -24.68
N TYR A 704 16.67 3.71 -23.62
CA TYR A 704 17.98 4.25 -23.25
C TYR A 704 18.54 3.60 -21.98
N GLY A 705 17.70 3.33 -20.98
CA GLY A 705 18.08 2.74 -19.70
C GLY A 705 16.89 2.12 -18.97
N ALA A 706 17.18 1.47 -17.85
CA ALA A 706 16.19 0.95 -16.94
C ALA A 706 16.66 1.15 -15.49
N ALA A 707 15.77 0.91 -14.52
CA ALA A 707 16.10 0.94 -13.10
C ALA A 707 15.26 -0.09 -12.36
N TRP A 708 15.92 -0.93 -11.57
CA TRP A 708 15.30 -1.88 -10.65
C TRP A 708 14.99 -1.20 -9.31
N GLY A 709 13.79 -1.42 -8.75
CA GLY A 709 13.41 -0.90 -7.44
C GLY A 709 12.09 -1.49 -6.95
N ASP A 710 11.94 -1.66 -5.64
CA ASP A 710 10.70 -2.10 -4.98
C ASP A 710 9.77 -0.89 -4.82
N ALA A 711 9.00 -0.58 -5.87
CA ALA A 711 8.27 0.68 -5.98
C ALA A 711 6.90 0.62 -5.31
N ASP A 712 6.28 -0.56 -5.21
CA ASP A 712 5.01 -0.75 -4.50
C ASP A 712 5.17 -1.23 -3.04
N GLY A 713 6.39 -1.55 -2.62
CA GLY A 713 6.75 -1.91 -1.25
C GLY A 713 6.43 -3.37 -0.89
N ASP A 714 6.23 -4.24 -1.87
CA ASP A 714 5.94 -5.65 -1.66
C ASP A 714 7.19 -6.52 -1.42
N GLY A 715 8.37 -5.98 -1.75
CA GLY A 715 9.68 -6.62 -1.56
C GLY A 715 10.24 -7.31 -2.80
N ASP A 716 9.51 -7.34 -3.92
CA ASP A 716 9.99 -7.81 -5.22
C ASP A 716 10.56 -6.61 -6.03
N LEU A 717 11.57 -6.84 -6.88
CA LEU A 717 12.13 -5.76 -7.70
C LEU A 717 11.25 -5.46 -8.91
N ASP A 718 10.67 -4.26 -8.97
CA ASP A 718 9.98 -3.71 -10.14
C ASP A 718 10.96 -3.08 -11.13
N LEU A 719 10.51 -2.89 -12.37
CA LEU A 719 11.34 -2.35 -13.44
C LEU A 719 10.71 -1.12 -14.08
N TYR A 720 11.45 -0.01 -14.05
CA TYR A 720 11.13 1.17 -14.86
C TYR A 720 12.06 1.25 -16.07
N ILE A 721 11.51 1.54 -17.25
CA ILE A 721 12.25 1.63 -18.51
C ILE A 721 12.00 2.99 -19.14
N VAL A 722 13.09 3.68 -19.47
CA VAL A 722 13.06 4.95 -20.20
C VAL A 722 13.26 4.74 -21.70
N ASN A 723 12.36 5.33 -22.49
CA ASN A 723 12.29 5.15 -23.94
C ASN A 723 12.36 6.51 -24.68
N ASP A 724 12.74 6.47 -25.96
CA ASP A 724 12.61 7.60 -26.93
C ASP A 724 11.13 7.90 -27.30
N GLY A 725 10.21 7.62 -26.38
CA GLY A 725 8.76 7.54 -26.56
C GLY A 725 8.09 7.30 -25.21
N ALA A 726 7.04 6.47 -25.16
CA ALA A 726 6.39 6.14 -23.89
C ALA A 726 7.31 5.27 -23.01
N ASN A 727 7.55 5.73 -21.79
CA ASN A 727 8.23 4.95 -20.77
C ASN A 727 7.35 3.79 -20.32
N ARG A 728 7.96 2.81 -19.64
CA ARG A 728 7.26 1.61 -19.15
C ARG A 728 7.57 1.38 -17.69
N TYR A 729 6.54 1.03 -16.95
CA TYR A 729 6.65 0.46 -15.62
C TYR A 729 6.13 -0.98 -15.66
N PHE A 730 6.91 -1.90 -15.09
CA PHE A 730 6.56 -3.30 -14.93
C PHE A 730 6.62 -3.64 -13.47
N ARG A 731 5.45 -3.92 -12.88
CA ARG A 731 5.38 -4.47 -11.53
C ARG A 731 5.74 -5.95 -11.56
N ASN A 732 6.51 -6.41 -10.58
CA ASN A 732 6.92 -7.79 -10.42
C ASN A 732 6.05 -8.52 -9.39
N ASP A 733 5.22 -9.46 -9.83
CA ASP A 733 4.38 -10.27 -8.95
C ASP A 733 5.03 -11.67 -8.76
N GLY A 734 6.15 -11.75 -8.02
CA GLY A 734 6.86 -13.01 -7.74
C GLY A 734 7.51 -13.66 -8.97
N GLY A 735 8.23 -12.86 -9.77
CA GLY A 735 8.95 -13.27 -10.98
C GLY A 735 8.10 -13.27 -12.26
N VAL A 736 6.87 -12.75 -12.18
CA VAL A 736 5.96 -12.51 -13.30
C VAL A 736 5.68 -11.02 -13.41
N PHE A 737 6.03 -10.42 -14.54
CA PHE A 737 5.96 -8.99 -14.74
C PHE A 737 4.69 -8.58 -15.48
N VAL A 738 4.01 -7.59 -14.92
CA VAL A 738 2.79 -7.00 -15.48
C VAL A 738 3.09 -5.55 -15.82
N SER A 739 2.83 -5.15 -17.06
CA SER A 739 2.86 -3.72 -17.40
C SER A 739 1.77 -3.02 -16.60
N SER A 740 2.18 -2.14 -15.70
CA SER A 740 1.32 -1.43 -14.76
C SER A 740 1.59 0.08 -14.83
N GLY A 741 0.93 0.83 -13.95
CA GLY A 741 1.06 2.28 -13.85
C GLY A 741 0.07 3.07 -14.71
N SER A 742 -0.08 4.34 -14.39
CA SER A 742 -0.91 5.29 -15.16
C SER A 742 -0.41 6.73 -14.98
N GLY A 743 -0.91 7.66 -15.80
CA GLY A 743 -0.64 9.09 -15.62
C GLY A 743 0.85 9.45 -15.72
N ALA A 744 1.34 10.21 -14.74
CA ALA A 744 2.68 10.80 -14.72
C ALA A 744 3.80 9.74 -14.82
N LEU A 745 3.59 8.55 -14.25
CA LEU A 745 4.56 7.45 -14.31
C LEU A 745 4.83 6.98 -15.74
N LEU A 746 3.83 6.99 -16.64
CA LEU A 746 3.98 6.52 -18.02
C LEU A 746 4.26 7.66 -19.02
N ASP A 747 3.86 8.90 -18.67
CA ASP A 747 3.98 10.10 -19.51
C ASP A 747 5.15 11.02 -19.10
N ALA A 748 6.17 10.48 -18.41
CA ALA A 748 7.31 11.24 -17.90
C ALA A 748 8.25 11.84 -18.98
N GLY A 749 7.92 11.74 -20.27
CA GLY A 749 8.70 12.31 -21.38
C GLY A 749 9.65 11.34 -22.06
N ALA A 750 10.50 11.86 -22.95
CA ALA A 750 11.49 11.09 -23.69
C ALA A 750 12.73 10.85 -22.81
N GLY A 751 12.69 9.77 -22.04
CA GLY A 751 13.67 9.49 -21.00
C GLY A 751 15.04 9.06 -21.54
N ARG A 752 16.08 9.42 -20.78
CA ARG A 752 17.50 9.11 -21.02
C ARG A 752 18.10 8.30 -19.89
N SER A 753 17.70 8.55 -18.65
CA SER A 753 18.09 7.79 -17.46
C SER A 753 16.95 7.85 -16.44
N ALA A 754 16.91 6.89 -15.53
CA ALA A 754 15.99 6.86 -14.40
C ALA A 754 16.71 6.38 -13.15
N SER A 755 16.28 6.87 -11.98
CA SER A 755 16.79 6.45 -10.68
C SER A 755 15.65 6.38 -9.68
N TRP A 756 15.57 5.28 -8.95
CA TRP A 756 14.73 5.16 -7.76
C TRP A 756 15.46 5.80 -6.57
N VAL A 757 14.78 6.69 -5.85
CA VAL A 757 15.34 7.47 -4.75
C VAL A 757 14.26 7.76 -3.73
N ASP A 758 14.57 7.69 -2.43
CA ASP A 758 13.65 8.06 -1.36
C ASP A 758 13.99 9.51 -0.96
N VAL A 759 13.39 10.48 -1.65
CA VAL A 759 13.88 11.88 -1.64
C VAL A 759 13.45 12.66 -0.41
N ASP A 760 12.39 12.19 0.24
CA ASP A 760 11.77 12.80 1.42
C ASP A 760 11.89 11.94 2.69
N ALA A 761 12.66 10.86 2.61
CA ALA A 761 12.96 9.93 3.69
C ALA A 761 11.70 9.30 4.32
N ASP A 762 10.65 9.08 3.53
CA ASP A 762 9.37 8.53 3.99
C ASP A 762 9.27 7.00 3.90
N GLY A 763 10.30 6.37 3.32
CA GLY A 763 10.45 4.92 3.17
C GLY A 763 10.02 4.39 1.81
N ARG A 764 9.32 5.18 0.99
CA ARG A 764 8.89 4.80 -0.36
C ARG A 764 9.89 5.31 -1.40
N LEU A 765 10.10 4.52 -2.46
CA LEU A 765 10.96 4.95 -3.56
C LEU A 765 10.17 5.86 -4.51
N ASP A 766 10.63 7.10 -4.64
CA ASP A 766 10.29 8.04 -5.70
C ASP A 766 11.10 7.76 -6.96
N LEU A 767 10.68 8.35 -8.08
CA LEU A 767 11.32 8.16 -9.37
C LEU A 767 11.80 9.48 -9.96
N TYR A 768 13.11 9.60 -10.18
CA TYR A 768 13.67 10.70 -10.95
C TYR A 768 13.98 10.27 -12.37
N VAL A 769 13.40 10.97 -13.34
CA VAL A 769 13.57 10.70 -14.78
C VAL A 769 14.30 11.85 -15.44
N VAL A 770 15.47 11.55 -16.00
CA VAL A 770 16.24 12.48 -16.83
C VAL A 770 15.73 12.38 -18.26
N ASN A 771 15.37 13.51 -18.87
CA ASN A 771 14.75 13.55 -20.20
C ASN A 771 15.59 14.30 -21.22
N ASN A 772 15.30 14.04 -22.50
CA ASN A 772 15.64 14.94 -23.59
C ASN A 772 14.67 16.14 -23.59
N GLY A 773 14.77 17.00 -22.57
CA GLY A 773 13.83 18.06 -22.24
C GLY A 773 13.83 18.32 -20.73
N ALA A 774 12.67 18.72 -20.19
CA ALA A 774 12.54 18.87 -18.74
C ALA A 774 12.59 17.51 -18.04
N ASN A 775 13.47 17.39 -17.06
CA ASN A 775 13.50 16.25 -16.14
C ASN A 775 12.27 16.26 -15.25
N VAL A 776 11.94 15.11 -14.67
CA VAL A 776 10.76 14.96 -13.81
C VAL A 776 11.14 14.19 -12.54
N LEU A 777 10.70 14.69 -11.39
CA LEU A 777 10.68 13.95 -10.14
C LEU A 777 9.23 13.53 -9.87
N LEU A 778 9.00 12.23 -9.76
CA LEU A 778 7.70 11.65 -9.45
C LEU A 778 7.70 11.12 -8.02
N HIS A 779 6.90 11.74 -7.15
CA HIS A 779 6.73 11.30 -5.78
C HIS A 779 5.80 10.08 -5.73
N ASN A 780 6.15 9.10 -4.89
CA ASN A 780 5.35 7.90 -4.68
C ASN A 780 4.30 8.12 -3.59
N ASP A 781 3.06 8.36 -3.99
CA ASP A 781 1.92 8.58 -3.09
C ASP A 781 1.43 7.27 -2.44
N GLY A 782 2.02 6.12 -2.80
CA GLY A 782 1.71 4.78 -2.31
C GLY A 782 0.80 3.97 -3.23
N GLY A 783 0.94 2.64 -3.20
CA GLY A 783 0.08 1.72 -3.97
C GLY A 783 0.14 1.92 -5.49
N GLU A 784 1.34 2.18 -6.02
CA GLU A 784 1.63 2.50 -7.43
C GLU A 784 1.08 3.86 -7.92
N ALA A 785 0.62 4.74 -7.02
CA ALA A 785 0.23 6.11 -7.36
C ALA A 785 1.45 7.04 -7.34
N PHE A 786 1.61 7.85 -8.41
CA PHE A 786 2.70 8.80 -8.53
C PHE A 786 2.21 10.19 -8.94
N SER A 787 2.72 11.22 -8.26
CA SER A 787 2.46 12.63 -8.53
C SER A 787 3.71 13.37 -8.98
N ASP A 788 3.57 14.38 -9.84
CA ASP A 788 4.70 15.21 -10.27
C ASP A 788 5.09 16.17 -9.15
N ALA A 789 6.29 15.98 -8.60
CA ALA A 789 6.88 16.73 -7.50
C ALA A 789 8.11 17.54 -7.95
N THR A 790 8.21 17.85 -9.25
CA THR A 790 9.41 18.43 -9.85
C THR A 790 9.70 19.85 -9.36
N HIS A 791 10.75 20.01 -8.55
CA HIS A 791 11.28 21.32 -8.21
C HIS A 791 11.88 22.02 -9.46
N PRO A 792 11.78 23.36 -9.61
CA PRO A 792 12.34 24.06 -10.76
C PRO A 792 13.83 23.83 -11.02
N LEU A 793 14.64 23.59 -9.98
CA LEU A 793 16.06 23.26 -10.16
C LEU A 793 16.25 21.83 -10.68
N LEU A 794 15.43 20.88 -10.22
CA LEU A 794 15.45 19.48 -10.65
C LEU A 794 14.90 19.30 -12.05
N GLY A 795 13.88 20.07 -12.42
CA GLY A 795 13.23 19.97 -13.73
C GLY A 795 14.13 20.36 -14.89
N ASP A 796 15.26 21.02 -14.62
CA ASP A 796 16.36 21.38 -15.53
C ASP A 796 16.07 21.11 -17.02
N ALA A 797 15.44 22.08 -17.69
CA ALA A 797 14.90 21.92 -19.05
C ALA A 797 15.97 21.88 -20.17
N GLY A 798 17.21 21.55 -19.81
CA GLY A 798 18.35 21.37 -20.71
C GLY A 798 18.31 20.05 -21.48
N ASN A 799 19.48 19.60 -21.91
CA ASN A 799 19.66 18.31 -22.56
C ASN A 799 20.32 17.35 -21.55
N GLY A 800 19.53 16.91 -20.57
CA GLY A 800 19.96 16.00 -19.53
C GLY A 800 20.47 14.69 -20.11
N ASN A 801 21.65 14.26 -19.67
CA ASN A 801 22.29 13.04 -20.14
C ASN A 801 22.20 11.93 -19.09
N ALA A 802 22.45 12.26 -17.83
CA ALA A 802 22.37 11.35 -16.69
C ALA A 802 22.22 12.12 -15.37
N ALA A 803 21.87 11.40 -14.31
CA ALA A 803 21.86 11.87 -12.94
C ALA A 803 22.53 10.80 -12.05
N ALA A 804 23.21 11.21 -11.00
CA ALA A 804 23.82 10.32 -10.02
C ALA A 804 23.60 10.87 -8.61
N TRP A 805 23.21 10.00 -7.69
CA TRP A 805 22.75 10.35 -6.35
C TRP A 805 23.73 9.91 -5.26
N ALA A 806 23.91 10.75 -4.25
CA ALA A 806 24.73 10.50 -3.05
C ALA A 806 24.31 11.48 -1.94
N ASP A 807 24.49 11.12 -0.67
CA ASP A 807 24.51 12.09 0.42
C ASP A 807 25.91 12.73 0.48
N VAL A 808 26.06 13.98 0.02
CA VAL A 808 27.38 14.61 -0.13
C VAL A 808 27.82 15.42 1.08
N ASP A 809 26.92 15.74 2.01
CA ASP A 809 27.22 16.51 3.21
C ASP A 809 26.91 15.81 4.54
N GLY A 810 26.52 14.55 4.48
CA GLY A 810 26.40 13.62 5.60
C GLY A 810 25.19 13.91 6.48
N ASP A 811 24.17 14.57 5.94
CA ASP A 811 22.95 14.92 6.66
C ASP A 811 21.83 13.87 6.50
N GLY A 812 22.04 12.89 5.62
CA GLY A 812 21.15 11.76 5.34
C GLY A 812 20.14 11.98 4.24
N ASP A 813 20.06 13.20 3.70
CA ASP A 813 19.24 13.51 2.55
C ASP A 813 20.04 13.23 1.26
N LEU A 814 19.39 12.64 0.26
CA LEU A 814 20.08 12.30 -0.99
C LEU A 814 20.16 13.52 -1.91
N ASP A 815 21.38 13.88 -2.28
CA ASP A 815 21.71 14.91 -3.26
C ASP A 815 21.84 14.35 -4.66
N VAL A 816 21.75 15.23 -5.67
CA VAL A 816 21.85 14.82 -7.07
C VAL A 816 22.87 15.64 -7.85
N TYR A 817 23.70 14.94 -8.62
CA TYR A 817 24.53 15.53 -9.66
C TYR A 817 23.90 15.33 -11.03
N LEU A 818 23.53 16.44 -11.68
CA LEU A 818 22.93 16.47 -13.01
C LEU A 818 24.01 16.71 -14.08
N VAL A 819 24.04 15.82 -15.07
CA VAL A 819 24.95 15.93 -16.21
C VAL A 819 24.18 16.44 -17.43
N ASN A 820 24.60 17.58 -17.97
CA ASN A 820 23.93 18.24 -19.09
C ASN A 820 24.80 18.27 -20.34
N ALA A 821 24.35 17.62 -21.42
CA ALA A 821 25.06 17.62 -22.68
C ALA A 821 25.02 19.01 -23.36
N GLY A 822 26.16 19.68 -23.46
CA GLY A 822 26.29 21.00 -24.08
C GLY A 822 25.82 22.17 -23.21
N GLY A 823 25.58 21.93 -21.91
CA GLY A 823 25.22 22.93 -20.90
C GLY A 823 25.97 22.66 -19.58
N PRO A 824 25.86 23.55 -18.57
CA PRO A 824 26.56 23.35 -17.31
C PRO A 824 25.99 22.17 -16.53
N ASN A 825 26.86 21.35 -15.95
CA ASN A 825 26.47 20.34 -14.95
C ASN A 825 26.14 21.03 -13.62
N ARG A 826 25.34 20.36 -12.78
CA ARG A 826 24.82 20.97 -11.54
C ARG A 826 24.81 19.94 -10.41
N LEU A 827 25.51 20.26 -9.31
CA LEU A 827 25.29 19.59 -8.03
C LEU A 827 24.17 20.31 -7.30
N LEU A 828 23.06 19.60 -7.10
CA LEU A 828 21.91 20.09 -6.37
C LEU A 828 21.88 19.40 -5.02
N ARG A 829 21.94 20.20 -3.97
CA ARG A 829 21.84 19.75 -2.60
C ARG A 829 20.38 19.71 -2.16
N ASN A 830 19.98 18.62 -1.55
CA ASN A 830 18.70 18.38 -0.91
C ASN A 830 18.87 18.59 0.60
N ASP A 831 18.52 19.77 1.14
CA ASP A 831 18.54 19.98 2.60
C ASP A 831 17.29 19.41 3.31
N GLY A 832 16.64 18.44 2.66
CA GLY A 832 15.57 17.61 3.19
C GLY A 832 14.34 18.32 3.74
N VAL A 833 13.59 17.51 4.48
CA VAL A 833 12.26 17.80 5.03
C VAL A 833 12.04 17.39 6.48
N GLY A 834 13.05 16.82 7.14
CA GLY A 834 12.89 16.27 8.49
C GLY A 834 12.15 14.94 8.46
N GLY A 835 12.88 13.90 8.06
CA GLY A 835 12.57 12.49 8.30
C GLY A 835 13.79 11.83 8.95
N HIS A 836 13.55 10.74 9.66
CA HIS A 836 14.62 9.90 10.17
C HIS A 836 15.14 9.00 9.05
N TRP A 837 16.44 8.70 9.07
CA TRP A 837 17.07 7.96 7.99
C TRP A 837 18.06 6.92 8.51
N LEU A 838 18.49 6.02 7.63
CA LEU A 838 19.60 5.10 7.86
C LEU A 838 20.37 4.90 6.55
N LEU A 839 21.66 5.21 6.55
CA LEU A 839 22.58 4.89 5.45
C LEU A 839 23.41 3.67 5.80
N LEU A 840 23.57 2.73 4.87
CA LEU A 840 24.33 1.50 5.06
C LEU A 840 25.36 1.30 3.94
N ASP A 841 26.63 1.25 4.32
CA ASP A 841 27.69 0.67 3.49
C ASP A 841 27.85 -0.80 3.85
N LEU A 842 28.00 -1.65 2.84
CA LEU A 842 28.13 -3.08 3.02
C LEU A 842 29.58 -3.50 2.77
N GLU A 843 30.06 -4.43 3.61
CA GLU A 843 31.39 -5.00 3.48
C GLU A 843 31.31 -6.53 3.47
N GLY A 844 31.32 -7.12 2.26
CA GLY A 844 31.39 -8.56 2.05
C GLY A 844 32.69 -9.18 2.56
N THR A 845 32.61 -10.43 2.99
CA THR A 845 33.78 -11.25 3.39
C THR A 845 33.79 -12.64 2.74
N ALA A 846 32.60 -13.17 2.42
CA ALA A 846 32.41 -14.32 1.54
C ALA A 846 31.77 -13.91 0.21
N SER A 847 30.90 -12.90 0.24
CA SER A 847 30.39 -12.21 -0.94
C SER A 847 31.45 -11.24 -1.50
N ASN A 848 31.23 -10.71 -2.72
CA ASN A 848 32.02 -9.59 -3.24
C ASN A 848 32.09 -8.44 -2.23
N ARG A 849 33.22 -7.72 -2.19
CA ARG A 849 33.53 -6.80 -1.09
C ARG A 849 32.49 -5.71 -0.89
N LEU A 850 31.91 -5.19 -1.97
CA LEU A 850 30.87 -4.16 -1.91
C LEU A 850 29.49 -4.69 -1.53
N GLY A 851 29.29 -6.01 -1.54
CA GLY A 851 27.98 -6.60 -1.30
C GLY A 851 26.98 -6.34 -2.42
N ILE A 852 27.45 -6.12 -3.67
CA ILE A 852 26.57 -5.98 -4.84
C ILE A 852 25.69 -7.24 -4.95
N GLY A 853 24.39 -7.04 -5.05
CA GLY A 853 23.36 -8.08 -5.01
C GLY A 853 22.79 -8.35 -3.61
N ALA A 854 23.32 -7.74 -2.55
CA ALA A 854 22.74 -7.89 -1.22
C ALA A 854 21.36 -7.21 -1.13
N THR A 855 20.40 -7.92 -0.56
CA THR A 855 19.07 -7.37 -0.25
C THR A 855 18.94 -7.11 1.24
N VAL A 856 18.56 -5.90 1.60
CA VAL A 856 18.43 -5.46 2.99
C VAL A 856 17.00 -4.98 3.23
N THR A 857 16.35 -5.57 4.23
CA THR A 857 15.04 -5.11 4.69
C THR A 857 15.15 -4.43 6.05
N ALA A 858 14.71 -3.18 6.15
CA ALA A 858 14.50 -2.47 7.40
C ALA A 858 13.03 -2.56 7.82
N VAL A 859 12.78 -2.76 9.11
CA VAL A 859 11.45 -2.64 9.72
C VAL A 859 11.54 -1.56 10.79
N ALA A 860 10.77 -0.50 10.66
CA ALA A 860 10.78 0.65 11.56
C ALA A 860 9.37 1.27 11.63
N GLY A 861 8.88 1.57 12.84
CA GLY A 861 7.61 2.29 13.00
C GLY A 861 6.37 1.57 12.42
N GLY A 862 6.44 0.25 12.22
CA GLY A 862 5.39 -0.54 11.57
C GLY A 862 5.48 -0.59 10.05
N GLN A 863 6.43 0.13 9.43
CA GLN A 863 6.76 0.04 8.02
C GLN A 863 7.84 -1.03 7.78
N ARG A 864 7.84 -1.60 6.57
CA ARG A 864 8.83 -2.54 6.07
C ARG A 864 9.34 -2.00 4.75
N VAL A 865 10.64 -1.78 4.65
CA VAL A 865 11.30 -1.17 3.50
C VAL A 865 12.41 -2.10 3.04
N THR A 866 12.44 -2.47 1.76
CA THR A 866 13.48 -3.32 1.17
C THR A 866 14.30 -2.52 0.16
N ARG A 867 15.62 -2.73 0.17
CA ARG A 867 16.56 -2.17 -0.80
C ARG A 867 17.53 -3.27 -1.25
N THR A 868 17.92 -3.24 -2.51
CA THR A 868 18.95 -4.12 -3.06
C THR A 868 20.10 -3.27 -3.56
N LEU A 869 21.33 -3.65 -3.22
CA LEU A 869 22.52 -2.93 -3.68
C LEU A 869 22.84 -3.33 -5.12
N GLY A 870 22.63 -2.41 -6.06
CA GLY A 870 23.00 -2.59 -7.47
C GLY A 870 24.44 -2.20 -7.77
N GLY A 871 24.94 -2.63 -8.94
CA GLY A 871 26.24 -2.20 -9.48
C GLY A 871 26.15 -1.11 -10.55
N ASP A 872 24.96 -0.54 -10.74
CA ASP A 872 24.60 0.45 -11.76
C ASP A 872 23.54 1.44 -11.23
N ALA A 873 23.40 2.60 -11.89
CA ALA A 873 22.31 3.53 -11.63
C ALA A 873 21.81 4.20 -12.91
N GLY A 874 20.89 3.52 -13.59
CA GLY A 874 20.32 4.01 -14.84
C GLY A 874 21.35 3.98 -15.98
N THR A 875 21.31 4.95 -16.87
CA THR A 875 22.16 4.94 -18.07
C THR A 875 23.47 5.71 -17.85
N PHE A 876 24.61 5.05 -18.06
CA PHE A 876 25.97 5.62 -18.09
C PHE A 876 26.55 6.11 -16.75
N SER A 877 25.76 6.10 -15.68
CA SER A 877 26.09 6.68 -14.37
C SER A 877 25.97 5.65 -13.24
N GLN A 878 26.53 6.01 -12.08
CA GLN A 878 26.50 5.18 -10.88
C GLN A 878 26.20 6.06 -9.65
N ASN A 879 25.17 5.70 -8.89
CA ASN A 879 24.89 6.28 -7.58
C ASN A 879 25.96 5.81 -6.58
N ALA A 880 26.07 6.47 -5.43
CA ALA A 880 26.95 6.00 -4.37
C ALA A 880 26.57 4.55 -3.99
N PRO A 881 27.54 3.65 -3.75
CA PRO A 881 27.29 2.26 -3.38
C PRO A 881 26.84 2.12 -1.90
N THR A 882 25.86 2.94 -1.50
CA THR A 882 25.33 3.05 -0.15
C THR A 882 23.81 2.87 -0.20
N LEU A 883 23.27 2.02 0.67
CA LEU A 883 21.83 1.84 0.76
C LEU A 883 21.22 2.92 1.64
N HIS A 884 20.23 3.62 1.11
CA HIS A 884 19.45 4.63 1.85
C HIS A 884 18.07 4.08 2.22
N PHE A 885 17.70 4.33 3.48
CA PHE A 885 16.39 4.03 4.03
C PHE A 885 15.79 5.29 4.65
N GLY A 886 14.71 5.81 4.07
CA GLY A 886 13.79 6.68 4.77
C GLY A 886 13.02 5.91 5.86
N LEU A 887 12.94 6.49 7.05
CA LEU A 887 12.26 5.91 8.21
C LEU A 887 11.07 6.77 8.67
N GLY A 888 10.77 7.86 7.97
CA GLY A 888 9.73 8.82 8.32
C GLY A 888 9.91 9.34 9.74
N SER A 889 8.91 9.15 10.60
CA SER A 889 8.98 9.58 12.01
C SER A 889 9.65 8.56 12.95
N ALA A 890 10.12 7.42 12.44
CA ALA A 890 10.68 6.37 13.27
C ALA A 890 12.14 6.67 13.68
N THR A 891 12.32 7.04 14.95
CA THR A 891 13.66 7.27 15.56
C THR A 891 14.56 6.03 15.68
N GLN A 892 14.08 4.85 15.28
CA GLN A 892 14.78 3.57 15.45
C GLN A 892 14.28 2.53 14.44
N VAL A 893 15.22 1.71 13.95
CA VAL A 893 14.94 0.49 13.20
C VAL A 893 14.81 -0.70 14.16
N ASP A 894 13.63 -1.32 14.16
CA ASP A 894 13.28 -2.48 14.99
C ASP A 894 14.10 -3.70 14.58
N SER A 895 14.14 -3.99 13.28
CA SER A 895 14.95 -5.06 12.71
C SER A 895 15.50 -4.70 11.33
N LEU A 896 16.76 -5.01 11.11
CA LEU A 896 17.45 -4.92 9.83
C LEU A 896 17.88 -6.34 9.42
N ILE A 897 17.36 -6.82 8.30
CA ILE A 897 17.57 -8.18 7.81
C ILE A 897 18.37 -8.08 6.50
N LEU A 898 19.63 -8.48 6.53
CA LEU A 898 20.53 -8.49 5.39
C LEU A 898 20.59 -9.91 4.83
N ARG A 899 20.38 -10.04 3.52
CA ARG A 899 20.63 -11.25 2.74
C ARG A 899 21.80 -10.97 1.83
N TRP A 900 22.93 -11.60 2.13
CA TRP A 900 24.17 -11.45 1.38
C TRP A 900 24.16 -12.35 0.13
N PRO A 901 24.87 -11.97 -0.95
CA PRO A 901 25.05 -12.80 -2.14
C PRO A 901 25.57 -14.21 -1.84
N SER A 902 26.40 -14.36 -0.80
CA SER A 902 26.87 -15.67 -0.32
C SER A 902 25.77 -16.63 0.18
N GLY A 903 24.53 -16.13 0.31
CA GLY A 903 23.40 -16.82 0.94
C GLY A 903 23.34 -16.65 2.46
N VAL A 904 24.28 -15.94 3.08
CA VAL A 904 24.24 -15.63 4.51
C VAL A 904 23.09 -14.66 4.80
N THR A 905 22.24 -14.98 5.78
CA THR A 905 21.30 -14.02 6.36
C THR A 905 21.82 -13.49 7.68
N GLN A 906 21.98 -12.18 7.79
CA GLN A 906 22.38 -11.49 9.01
C GLN A 906 21.22 -10.62 9.50
N VAL A 907 20.94 -10.65 10.81
CA VAL A 907 19.87 -9.86 11.42
C VAL A 907 20.44 -9.00 12.53
N MET A 908 20.13 -7.71 12.47
CA MET A 908 20.44 -6.73 13.49
C MET A 908 19.12 -6.15 14.03
N THR A 909 19.08 -5.75 15.30
CA THR A 909 17.85 -5.23 15.93
C THR A 909 18.17 -4.02 16.78
N THR A 910 17.19 -3.14 16.96
CA THR A 910 17.30 -1.99 17.88
C THR A 910 18.42 -1.02 17.47
N LEU A 911 18.44 -0.62 16.20
CA LEU A 911 19.38 0.38 15.67
C LEU A 911 18.78 1.77 15.83
N ALA A 912 19.58 2.77 16.19
CA ALA A 912 19.12 4.16 16.14
C ALA A 912 18.90 4.58 14.67
N ALA A 913 18.00 5.53 14.44
CA ALA A 913 17.99 6.29 13.19
C ALA A 913 19.13 7.33 13.18
N ASP A 914 19.23 8.07 12.07
CA ASP A 914 20.09 9.23 11.84
C ASP A 914 21.58 8.88 11.95
N GLN A 915 21.95 7.78 11.29
CA GLN A 915 23.33 7.32 11.27
C GLN A 915 23.69 6.62 9.97
N HIS A 916 24.96 6.75 9.60
CA HIS A 916 25.61 6.00 8.54
C HIS A 916 26.42 4.87 9.15
N LEU A 917 26.16 3.63 8.74
CA LEU A 917 26.78 2.44 9.29
C LEU A 917 27.51 1.63 8.21
N LEU A 918 28.72 1.22 8.51
CA LEU A 918 29.39 0.12 7.83
C LEU A 918 28.94 -1.21 8.45
N VAL A 919 28.38 -2.10 7.64
CA VAL A 919 27.96 -3.45 8.05
C VAL A 919 28.81 -4.50 7.36
N SER A 920 29.70 -5.13 8.13
CA SER A 920 30.51 -6.25 7.62
C SER A 920 29.75 -7.58 7.69
N GLU A 921 29.83 -8.35 6.59
CA GLU A 921 29.30 -9.70 6.47
C GLU A 921 29.93 -10.60 7.52
N THR A 922 29.12 -11.02 8.50
CA THR A 922 29.59 -11.92 9.55
C THR A 922 29.28 -13.36 9.18
N VAL A 923 30.27 -14.04 8.61
CA VAL A 923 30.26 -15.51 8.50
C VAL A 923 30.57 -16.08 9.87
N THR A 924 29.59 -16.04 10.79
CA THR A 924 29.69 -16.89 11.96
C THR A 924 29.71 -18.32 11.43
N ALA A 925 30.73 -19.11 11.78
CA ALA A 925 30.63 -20.56 11.74
C ALA A 925 29.57 -20.97 12.76
N VAL A 926 28.31 -20.72 12.42
CA VAL A 926 27.17 -21.34 13.06
C VAL A 926 27.34 -22.79 12.64
N GLU A 927 27.62 -23.68 13.59
CA GLU A 927 27.08 -25.04 13.47
C GLU A 927 25.60 -24.82 13.17
N ASP A 928 25.21 -24.98 11.89
CA ASP A 928 23.89 -24.66 11.35
C ASP A 928 22.85 -24.62 12.47
N ALA A 929 22.34 -23.43 12.78
CA ALA A 929 21.07 -23.37 13.48
C ALA A 929 20.12 -24.17 12.57
N PRO A 930 19.60 -25.32 13.01
CA PRO A 930 19.07 -26.29 12.07
C PRO A 930 17.89 -25.71 11.29
N ALA A 931 17.98 -25.67 9.95
CA ALA A 931 16.87 -25.26 9.10
C ALA A 931 15.67 -26.19 9.34
N PRO A 932 14.48 -25.68 9.71
CA PRO A 932 13.31 -26.50 10.02
C PRO A 932 12.93 -27.42 8.85
N LEU A 933 12.19 -28.50 9.13
CA LEU A 933 11.67 -29.44 8.13
C LEU A 933 11.07 -28.67 6.93
N ARG A 934 11.69 -28.74 5.75
CA ARG A 934 11.20 -28.06 4.54
C ARG A 934 11.09 -29.04 3.38
N LEU A 935 9.95 -29.05 2.69
CA LEU A 935 9.78 -29.72 1.39
C LEU A 935 9.87 -28.66 0.29
N HIS A 936 10.93 -28.73 -0.52
CA HIS A 936 11.17 -27.79 -1.61
C HIS A 936 10.25 -28.05 -2.79
N ALA A 937 10.04 -27.02 -3.63
CA ALA A 937 9.28 -27.15 -4.86
C ALA A 937 9.86 -28.28 -5.73
N ALA A 938 8.97 -29.07 -6.34
CA ALA A 938 9.39 -30.20 -7.16
C ALA A 938 9.97 -29.70 -8.49
N GLN A 939 11.04 -30.33 -8.98
CA GLN A 939 11.66 -29.93 -10.24
C GLN A 939 11.85 -31.13 -11.20
N PRO A 940 11.36 -31.03 -12.46
CA PRO A 940 10.53 -29.95 -13.01
C PRO A 940 9.10 -29.96 -12.41
N ASN A 941 8.37 -28.83 -12.47
CA ASN A 941 6.94 -28.74 -12.14
C ASN A 941 6.30 -27.56 -12.91
N PRO A 942 5.44 -27.79 -13.92
CA PRO A 942 4.84 -29.06 -14.30
C PRO A 942 5.83 -30.11 -14.82
N PHE A 943 5.49 -31.40 -14.68
CA PHE A 943 6.37 -32.51 -15.06
C PHE A 943 5.71 -33.52 -16.00
N ASN A 944 6.54 -34.15 -16.83
CA ASN A 944 6.17 -35.27 -17.71
C ASN A 944 7.41 -36.16 -18.02
N PRO A 945 7.45 -37.46 -17.66
CA PRO A 945 6.56 -38.18 -16.75
C PRO A 945 7.01 -38.10 -15.28
N SER A 946 8.18 -37.52 -14.99
CA SER A 946 8.78 -37.57 -13.64
C SER A 946 9.26 -36.22 -13.12
N THR A 947 9.23 -36.04 -11.81
CA THR A 947 9.76 -34.88 -11.06
C THR A 947 10.66 -35.33 -9.91
N THR A 948 11.47 -34.43 -9.38
CA THR A 948 12.32 -34.65 -8.21
C THR A 948 11.79 -33.84 -7.02
N LEU A 949 11.57 -34.52 -5.91
CA LEU A 949 11.14 -33.94 -4.64
C LEU A 949 12.36 -33.83 -3.72
N ARG A 950 12.76 -32.61 -3.38
CA ARG A 950 13.86 -32.32 -2.46
C ARG A 950 13.29 -31.89 -1.11
N PHE A 951 13.91 -32.32 -0.02
CA PHE A 951 13.57 -31.86 1.32
C PHE A 951 14.81 -31.76 2.20
N THR A 952 14.79 -30.83 3.14
CA THR A 952 15.87 -30.59 4.10
C THR A 952 15.43 -31.01 5.49
N LEU A 953 16.33 -31.67 6.21
CA LEU A 953 16.17 -32.02 7.62
C LEU A 953 17.21 -31.32 8.49
N ASP A 954 16.73 -30.81 9.60
CA ASP A 954 17.47 -30.10 10.64
C ASP A 954 18.31 -31.08 11.49
N ALA A 955 17.82 -32.29 11.70
CA ALA A 955 18.44 -33.38 12.42
C ALA A 955 18.04 -34.73 11.79
N PRO A 956 18.72 -35.84 12.13
CA PRO A 956 18.31 -37.15 11.65
C PRO A 956 16.91 -37.53 12.16
N ARG A 957 15.88 -37.40 11.32
CA ARG A 957 14.47 -37.69 11.64
C ARG A 957 13.94 -38.89 10.85
N ARG A 958 12.86 -39.50 11.35
CA ARG A 958 12.05 -40.44 10.56
C ARG A 958 11.04 -39.67 9.72
N VAL A 959 11.11 -39.83 8.41
CA VAL A 959 10.25 -39.10 7.47
C VAL A 959 9.33 -40.04 6.70
N SER A 960 8.12 -39.57 6.43
CA SER A 960 7.20 -40.18 5.47
C SER A 960 6.90 -39.15 4.39
N LEU A 961 7.03 -39.56 3.12
CA LEU A 961 6.72 -38.71 1.97
C LEU A 961 5.71 -39.44 1.11
N ALA A 962 4.55 -38.84 0.91
CA ALA A 962 3.45 -39.43 0.14
C ALA A 962 2.84 -38.41 -0.81
N ILE A 963 2.32 -38.89 -1.94
CA ILE A 963 1.58 -38.11 -2.93
C ILE A 963 0.09 -38.36 -2.73
N TYR A 964 -0.70 -37.30 -2.78
CA TYR A 964 -2.15 -37.29 -2.63
C TYR A 964 -2.82 -36.66 -3.86
N ASP A 965 -4.06 -37.08 -4.15
CA ASP A 965 -4.94 -36.33 -5.05
C ASP A 965 -5.60 -35.14 -4.32
N LEU A 966 -6.26 -34.25 -5.07
CA LEU A 966 -6.96 -33.09 -4.50
C LEU A 966 -8.14 -33.46 -3.57
N ALA A 967 -8.61 -34.71 -3.59
CA ALA A 967 -9.61 -35.22 -2.66
C ALA A 967 -8.97 -35.74 -1.35
N GLY A 968 -7.65 -35.55 -1.16
CA GLY A 968 -6.90 -35.99 0.00
C GLY A 968 -6.65 -37.50 0.05
N ARG A 969 -6.88 -38.25 -1.04
CA ARG A 969 -6.60 -39.69 -1.11
C ARG A 969 -5.14 -39.91 -1.49
N ARG A 970 -4.44 -40.74 -0.70
CA ARG A 970 -3.04 -41.10 -0.98
C ARG A 970 -2.95 -41.92 -2.26
N VAL A 971 -2.23 -41.41 -3.26
CA VAL A 971 -2.01 -42.07 -4.56
C VAL A 971 -0.67 -42.81 -4.63
N ARG A 972 0.36 -42.31 -3.94
CA ARG A 972 1.70 -42.93 -3.91
C ARG A 972 2.36 -42.73 -2.54
N LEU A 973 3.02 -43.75 -2.01
CA LEU A 973 3.92 -43.62 -0.86
C LEU A 973 5.37 -43.74 -1.32
N LEU A 974 6.16 -42.68 -1.17
CA LEU A 974 7.57 -42.62 -1.57
C LEU A 974 8.52 -42.96 -0.41
N LEU A 975 8.17 -42.55 0.82
CA LEU A 975 8.83 -42.99 2.05
C LEU A 975 7.80 -43.31 3.13
N ASP A 976 8.06 -44.38 3.88
CA ASP A 976 7.23 -44.84 5.00
C ASP A 976 8.07 -44.87 6.29
N GLY A 977 8.02 -43.78 7.06
CA GLY A 977 8.70 -43.66 8.36
C GLY A 977 10.21 -43.97 8.35
N ALA A 978 10.89 -43.71 7.22
CA ALA A 978 12.29 -44.06 7.01
C ALA A 978 13.21 -43.05 7.71
N ALA A 979 14.24 -43.54 8.40
CA ALA A 979 15.26 -42.67 9.01
C ALA A 979 16.10 -42.01 7.90
N ARG A 980 16.25 -40.69 7.97
CA ARG A 980 17.07 -39.89 7.05
C ARG A 980 18.08 -39.07 7.87
N PRO A 981 19.31 -38.89 7.37
CA PRO A 981 20.27 -37.99 8.02
C PRO A 981 19.80 -36.53 7.92
N ALA A 982 20.38 -35.66 8.76
CA ALA A 982 20.27 -34.22 8.56
C ALA A 982 20.87 -33.80 7.20
N GLY A 983 20.41 -32.66 6.67
CA GLY A 983 20.78 -32.15 5.35
C GLY A 983 19.75 -32.48 4.27
N GLU A 984 20.13 -32.22 3.01
CA GLU A 984 19.22 -32.36 1.87
C GLU A 984 19.05 -33.82 1.44
N SER A 985 17.82 -34.18 1.06
CA SER A 985 17.46 -35.48 0.48
C SER A 985 16.56 -35.30 -0.73
N ALA A 986 16.87 -36.00 -1.82
CA ALA A 986 16.09 -35.98 -3.05
C ALA A 986 15.46 -37.34 -3.36
N LEU A 987 14.22 -37.32 -3.86
CA LEU A 987 13.48 -38.50 -4.32
C LEU A 987 12.81 -38.25 -5.66
N ARG A 988 12.96 -39.21 -6.57
CA ARG A 988 12.29 -39.16 -7.86
C ARG A 988 10.87 -39.72 -7.76
N PHE A 989 9.90 -38.97 -8.29
CA PHE A 989 8.54 -39.43 -8.52
C PHE A 989 8.28 -39.58 -10.02
N ASP A 990 7.78 -40.73 -10.45
CA ASP A 990 7.64 -41.12 -11.86
C ASP A 990 6.21 -40.98 -12.41
N GLY A 991 5.33 -40.28 -11.70
CA GLY A 991 3.95 -40.03 -12.11
C GLY A 991 3.06 -41.28 -12.09
N ARG A 992 3.39 -42.28 -11.26
CA ARG A 992 2.62 -43.54 -11.12
C ARG A 992 2.11 -43.75 -9.69
N ASP A 993 0.98 -44.43 -9.56
CA ASP A 993 0.42 -44.81 -8.25
C ASP A 993 1.17 -45.98 -7.58
N ASP A 994 0.77 -46.38 -6.36
CA ASP A 994 1.33 -47.53 -5.64
C ASP A 994 1.25 -48.86 -6.43
N ALA A 995 0.29 -49.01 -7.36
CA ALA A 995 0.13 -50.18 -8.22
C ALA A 995 0.97 -50.11 -9.52
N GLY A 996 1.69 -49.01 -9.75
CA GLY A 996 2.49 -48.76 -10.96
C GLY A 996 1.68 -48.26 -12.15
N THR A 997 0.40 -47.88 -11.94
CA THR A 997 -0.48 -47.33 -12.96
C THR A 997 -0.15 -45.85 -13.18
N PRO A 998 -0.01 -45.37 -14.43
CA PRO A 998 0.18 -43.94 -14.69
C PRO A 998 -0.97 -43.10 -14.17
N LEU A 999 -0.67 -42.07 -13.39
CA LEU A 999 -1.63 -41.08 -12.91
C LEU A 999 -2.19 -40.25 -14.08
N ALA A 1000 -3.37 -39.64 -13.91
CA ALA A 1000 -3.95 -38.76 -14.93
C ALA A 1000 -3.23 -37.39 -14.95
N SER A 1001 -3.35 -36.63 -16.04
CA SER A 1001 -2.92 -35.23 -16.01
C SER A 1001 -3.76 -34.49 -14.96
N GLY A 1002 -3.12 -33.66 -14.16
CA GLY A 1002 -3.79 -32.95 -13.06
C GLY A 1002 -2.85 -32.55 -11.95
N VAL A 1003 -3.44 -31.97 -10.91
CA VAL A 1003 -2.73 -31.50 -9.72
C VAL A 1003 -2.72 -32.59 -8.64
N TYR A 1004 -1.57 -32.79 -8.04
CA TYR A 1004 -1.31 -33.70 -6.92
C TYR A 1004 -0.60 -32.92 -5.80
N LEU A 1005 -0.61 -33.46 -4.59
CA LEU A 1005 0.10 -32.88 -3.44
C LEU A 1005 1.15 -33.86 -2.93
N ALA A 1006 2.41 -33.45 -2.91
CA ALA A 1006 3.45 -34.14 -2.16
C ALA A 1006 3.41 -33.68 -0.71
N GLN A 1007 3.37 -34.59 0.25
CA GLN A 1007 3.33 -34.26 1.66
C GLN A 1007 4.42 -35.01 2.41
N LEU A 1008 5.30 -34.26 3.07
CA LEU A 1008 6.37 -34.73 3.93
C LEU A 1008 5.92 -34.63 5.39
N VAL A 1009 6.12 -35.68 6.17
CA VAL A 1009 5.81 -35.72 7.61
C VAL A 1009 7.02 -36.24 8.36
N ALA A 1010 7.47 -35.49 9.38
CA ALA A 1010 8.52 -35.90 10.29
C ALA A 1010 8.13 -35.55 11.73
N GLU A 1011 8.01 -36.55 12.61
CA GLU A 1011 7.81 -36.39 14.06
C GLU A 1011 6.64 -35.48 14.51
N GLY A 1012 5.63 -35.28 13.66
CA GLY A 1012 4.45 -34.46 13.95
C GLY A 1012 4.39 -33.16 13.14
N GLU A 1013 5.52 -32.73 12.55
CA GLU A 1013 5.58 -31.63 11.60
C GLU A 1013 5.23 -32.11 10.19
N ARG A 1014 4.62 -31.22 9.39
CA ARG A 1014 4.10 -31.53 8.06
C ARG A 1014 4.36 -30.39 7.09
N GLU A 1015 4.95 -30.73 5.96
CA GLU A 1015 5.15 -29.86 4.81
C GLU A 1015 4.41 -30.41 3.60
N SER A 1016 3.97 -29.55 2.68
CA SER A 1016 3.26 -29.98 1.47
C SER A 1016 3.59 -29.11 0.27
N GLN A 1017 3.72 -29.73 -0.91
CA GLN A 1017 4.06 -29.09 -2.16
C GLN A 1017 3.13 -29.53 -3.29
N LYS A 1018 2.74 -28.58 -4.14
CA LYS A 1018 1.89 -28.83 -5.30
C LYS A 1018 2.70 -29.46 -6.43
N LEU A 1019 2.15 -30.50 -7.05
CA LEU A 1019 2.71 -31.14 -8.24
C LEU A 1019 1.71 -31.05 -9.38
N VAL A 1020 2.17 -30.70 -10.58
CA VAL A 1020 1.36 -30.60 -11.79
C VAL A 1020 1.88 -31.61 -12.81
N LEU A 1021 1.14 -32.71 -13.01
CA LEU A 1021 1.45 -33.69 -14.04
C LEU A 1021 0.74 -33.31 -15.34
N LEU A 1022 1.51 -33.09 -16.40
CA LEU A 1022 1.00 -32.85 -17.75
C LEU A 1022 1.40 -34.03 -18.64
N LYS A 1023 0.46 -34.65 -19.35
CA LYS A 1023 0.75 -35.76 -20.26
C LYS A 1023 0.92 -35.31 -21.70
#